data_AF-A0A429ZMN4-F1
#
_entry.id   AF-A0A429ZMN4-F1
#
_cell.length_a   1.000
_cell.length_b   1.000
_cell.length_c   1.000
_cell.angle_alpha   90.00
_cell.angle_beta   90.00
_cell.angle_gamma   90.00
#
_symmetry.space_group_name_H-M   'P 1'
#
loop_
_entity.id
_entity.type
_entity.pdbx_description
1 polymer ?
#
loop_
_entity_poly.entity_id
_entity_poly.type
_entity_poly.pdbx_seq_one_letter_code
_entity_poly.pdbx_strand_id
1 'polypeptide(L)'
;MKKWQLLLVSLGTLFSLGTSVEAEEASSNATVATTYSEAIISNSEAESESENKTETEEPLETTESLREESTNSPLESTEESSLNSESEALTSFSTKIISEKQYVTIRYPDSKLFQEVNGDVLGTTKELVGLTFLTKELVENETGEEYYGIYNKQDLFLGYIKGTDVFVSNSPGGQGVAFNKYATVVAKGVTAQQDFLNENAPKVPILNNRTYFAKEQFNHVDGETYLSLFDKSEKLQGYVNLKTVKIAAGPQGAYQEFNQYVTVLNKKDSLLNDFDGGAKQSSSNLYGQTFLAKGMYSHFDGTTYYSLFNHKKQWQGYLNSKSGKLGAGPQGMYQGLNKYATIVDPKALITKDFNGSIQQPTNNVLGKTYLVKRFYNHFNGQAFYSLYDSQSKWQGYVNSRSVKMANGPQGSYQGLNKYVTITSNKETLWANFNGKKRGETSKLVNKTFLAKGVYGHYNGIKYYSTYDSKGKWLGYLNAKSAKETNGPQGSYRSFNKQVVVTSKNYNLWSNFNWKKKQSSSKLYNQSYLAKGIYNHYNGSSYYSVYDSKNRWQGYLNTKATKLTTSDAQKMKKVQALLNKKYKSSNYGIHVLSLTDGSTASINGNQRFTAASTGKLPALYYTQKMINAKKLNPNKKYQYNDRINQMTNYSYMRGGAGILQGKPMGSYYSLDQIMNWTAKYSDNQGANFLGYYGANKFSPTMRKDISGIIGRTWTSPFSITAKENALLMAAIYQEGGQVVGYLQNTVYDDQRIPKYLPVKVAHKIGDVGSYRHDVAIVYNKQPYVLSVLTQNYVSYETISKMSKSIYDIMK
;
A
#
# COMPACT_ATOMS: atom_id res chain seq x y z
N MET A 1 -34.13 -1.55 27.43
CA MET A 1 -32.94 -0.74 27.08
C MET A 1 -32.51 0.02 28.33
N LYS A 2 -31.22 0.01 28.71
CA LYS A 2 -30.70 0.73 29.89
C LYS A 2 -29.56 1.66 29.47
N LYS A 3 -29.54 2.90 29.98
CA LYS A 3 -28.44 3.86 29.76
C LYS A 3 -27.24 3.50 30.65
N TRP A 4 -26.04 3.85 30.19
CA TRP A 4 -24.78 3.61 30.89
C TRP A 4 -24.49 4.69 31.94
N GLN A 5 -23.80 4.32 33.02
CA GLN A 5 -23.18 5.26 33.95
C GLN A 5 -21.74 5.57 33.51
N LEU A 6 -21.33 6.83 33.63
CA LEU A 6 -19.91 7.20 33.62
C LEU A 6 -19.29 6.87 34.99
N LEU A 7 -18.02 6.48 35.00
CA LEU A 7 -17.21 6.39 36.21
C LEU A 7 -15.94 7.22 36.01
N LEU A 8 -15.72 8.22 36.86
CA LEU A 8 -14.47 8.96 36.93
C LEU A 8 -13.43 8.18 37.74
N VAL A 9 -12.21 8.09 37.23
CA VAL A 9 -11.02 7.64 37.98
C VAL A 9 -9.89 8.65 37.72
N SER A 10 -9.17 9.01 38.77
CA SER A 10 -8.21 10.11 38.78
C SER A 10 -6.89 9.80 38.06
N LEU A 11 -6.25 10.85 37.53
CA LEU A 11 -4.84 10.78 37.13
C LEU A 11 -3.95 10.74 38.37
N GLY A 12 -3.02 9.79 38.40
CA GLY A 12 -1.87 9.77 39.31
C GLY A 12 -0.58 9.62 38.49
N THR A 13 0.15 10.71 38.29
CA THR A 13 1.40 10.71 37.50
C THR A 13 2.55 10.05 38.26
N LEU A 14 3.29 9.18 37.58
CA LEU A 14 4.50 8.54 38.09
C LEU A 14 5.63 8.68 37.07
N PHE A 15 6.73 9.32 37.47
CA PHE A 15 7.91 9.52 36.62
C PHE A 15 8.61 8.19 36.31
N SER A 16 9.09 8.05 35.07
CA SER A 16 9.97 6.97 34.65
C SER A 16 11.12 7.53 33.82
N LEU A 17 12.31 7.59 34.41
CA LEU A 17 13.55 7.99 33.73
C LEU A 17 14.06 6.81 32.88
N GLY A 18 13.74 6.83 31.59
CA GLY A 18 14.31 5.89 30.61
C GLY A 18 15.64 6.41 30.04
N THR A 19 16.75 5.74 30.33
CA THR A 19 18.04 6.03 29.68
C THR A 19 18.15 5.28 28.36
N SER A 20 18.11 6.00 27.24
CA SER A 20 18.45 5.48 25.92
C SER A 20 19.96 5.34 25.78
N VAL A 21 20.41 4.16 25.32
CA VAL A 21 21.77 3.96 24.83
C VAL A 21 21.68 3.88 23.31
N GLU A 22 22.13 4.94 22.66
CA GLU A 22 22.22 5.00 21.20
C GLU A 22 23.41 4.18 20.70
N ALA A 23 23.33 3.70 19.46
CA ALA A 23 24.39 2.96 18.80
C ALA A 23 24.63 3.60 17.43
N GLU A 24 25.84 4.10 17.22
CA GLU A 24 26.24 4.78 15.99
C GLU A 24 26.28 3.79 14.80
N GLU A 25 25.54 4.09 13.74
CA GLU A 25 25.82 3.55 12.40
C GLU A 25 26.58 4.60 11.60
N ALA A 26 27.89 4.40 11.42
CA ALA A 26 28.73 5.31 10.65
C ALA A 26 28.48 5.16 9.14
N SER A 27 28.01 6.23 8.48
CA SER A 27 27.86 6.29 7.02
C SER A 27 29.18 6.75 6.36
N SER A 28 29.69 5.94 5.43
CA SER A 28 30.83 6.30 4.60
C SER A 28 30.37 7.03 3.33
N ASN A 29 30.62 8.33 3.24
CA ASN A 29 30.41 9.09 2.01
C ASN A 29 31.37 8.62 0.89
N ALA A 30 30.84 8.45 -0.31
CA ALA A 30 31.60 8.28 -1.54
C ALA A 30 30.88 9.02 -2.68
N THR A 31 31.35 10.23 -2.99
CA THR A 31 30.81 11.06 -4.07
C THR A 31 31.40 10.66 -5.42
N VAL A 32 30.53 10.45 -6.41
CA VAL A 32 30.89 10.47 -7.84
C VAL A 32 29.83 11.30 -8.55
N ALA A 33 30.25 12.30 -9.31
CA ALA A 33 29.36 13.20 -10.03
C ALA A 33 29.35 12.87 -11.53
N THR A 34 28.18 13.05 -12.16
CA THR A 34 28.03 13.27 -13.60
C THR A 34 26.93 14.30 -13.81
N THR A 35 27.20 15.28 -14.67
CA THR A 35 26.38 16.47 -14.91
C THR A 35 25.26 16.23 -15.92
N TYR A 36 24.20 17.03 -15.80
CA TYR A 36 23.35 17.44 -16.92
C TYR A 36 23.16 18.95 -16.83
N SER A 37 23.17 19.62 -17.98
CA SER A 37 23.11 21.09 -18.10
C SER A 37 21.70 21.57 -18.38
N GLU A 38 21.20 22.49 -17.57
CA GLU A 38 20.03 23.31 -17.90
C GLU A 38 20.48 24.59 -18.63
N ALA A 39 19.68 25.07 -19.58
CA ALA A 39 19.92 26.32 -20.30
C ALA A 39 18.78 27.31 -19.99
N ILE A 40 19.14 28.57 -19.75
CA ILE A 40 18.26 29.66 -19.34
C ILE A 40 18.17 30.68 -20.49
N ILE A 41 17.00 31.34 -20.62
CA ILE A 41 16.71 32.70 -21.16
C ILE A 41 15.20 32.70 -21.49
N SER A 42 14.26 33.50 -20.95
CA SER A 42 14.16 34.83 -20.30
C SER A 42 13.55 35.91 -21.21
N ASN A 43 12.58 36.66 -20.65
CA ASN A 43 11.65 37.58 -21.33
C ASN A 43 12.30 38.75 -22.10
N SER A 44 11.54 39.31 -23.04
CA SER A 44 11.30 40.77 -23.15
C SER A 44 9.92 41.05 -23.79
N GLU A 45 9.44 42.29 -23.71
CA GLU A 45 8.10 42.74 -24.14
C GLU A 45 8.18 43.83 -25.24
N ALA A 46 7.01 44.12 -25.84
CA ALA A 46 6.57 45.38 -26.45
C ALA A 46 7.22 45.96 -27.73
N GLU A 47 6.33 46.53 -28.57
CA GLU A 47 6.49 47.76 -29.41
C GLU A 47 7.63 47.86 -30.46
N SER A 48 7.51 48.59 -31.58
CA SER A 48 6.37 49.18 -32.32
C SER A 48 6.85 49.59 -33.74
N GLU A 49 5.94 50.05 -34.62
CA GLU A 49 6.21 50.82 -35.87
C GLU A 49 6.99 50.14 -37.03
N SER A 50 6.98 50.62 -38.28
CA SER A 50 5.94 51.29 -39.10
C SER A 50 6.35 51.30 -40.61
N GLU A 51 5.53 51.91 -41.49
CA GLU A 51 5.83 52.32 -42.89
C GLU A 51 5.99 51.20 -43.96
N ASN A 52 5.06 51.04 -44.91
CA ASN A 52 4.89 51.76 -46.21
C ASN A 52 5.84 51.25 -47.33
N LYS A 53 5.49 51.11 -48.62
CA LYS A 53 4.28 51.33 -49.47
C LYS A 53 4.48 50.57 -50.81
N THR A 54 3.54 50.37 -51.74
CA THR A 54 2.10 50.75 -51.90
C THR A 54 1.34 49.55 -52.59
N GLU A 55 0.25 49.59 -53.39
CA GLU A 55 -0.57 50.64 -54.07
C GLU A 55 -2.07 50.23 -54.21
N THR A 56 -2.81 50.99 -55.01
CA THR A 56 -4.25 51.12 -55.32
C THR A 56 -4.90 49.99 -56.17
N GLU A 57 -6.22 49.90 -56.39
CA GLU A 57 -7.35 50.80 -55.98
C GLU A 57 -8.67 50.04 -55.68
N GLU A 58 -9.62 50.78 -55.08
CA GLU A 58 -10.97 50.37 -54.64
C GLU A 58 -12.03 51.20 -55.41
N PRO A 59 -13.24 51.66 -54.95
CA PRO A 59 -14.04 51.45 -53.73
C PRO A 59 -15.51 50.97 -54.06
N LEU A 60 -16.58 51.05 -53.25
CA LEU A 60 -16.82 51.63 -51.91
C LEU A 60 -17.95 50.90 -51.12
N GLU A 61 -17.91 51.10 -49.80
CA GLU A 61 -18.87 50.84 -48.70
C GLU A 61 -20.26 51.55 -48.82
N THR A 62 -21.26 51.52 -47.89
CA THR A 62 -21.77 50.59 -46.83
C THR A 62 -23.19 51.04 -46.35
N THR A 63 -23.87 50.18 -45.56
CA THR A 63 -24.73 50.48 -44.38
C THR A 63 -25.92 51.47 -44.39
N GLU A 64 -27.07 50.93 -43.95
CA GLU A 64 -28.00 51.44 -42.92
C GLU A 64 -28.85 52.73 -43.10
N SER A 65 -30.14 52.48 -43.34
CA SER A 65 -31.26 52.77 -42.39
C SER A 65 -32.24 53.93 -42.64
N LEU A 66 -33.39 53.76 -41.97
CA LEU A 66 -34.43 54.73 -41.62
C LEU A 66 -35.52 55.12 -42.65
N ARG A 67 -36.62 55.55 -42.02
CA ARG A 67 -37.95 55.94 -42.51
C ARG A 67 -37.90 57.15 -43.45
N GLU A 68 -39.02 57.43 -44.12
CA GLU A 68 -39.72 58.70 -43.84
C GLU A 68 -41.23 58.67 -44.14
N GLU A 69 -41.95 59.66 -43.61
CA GLU A 69 -43.39 59.86 -43.79
C GLU A 69 -43.70 61.17 -44.53
N SER A 70 -44.42 61.07 -45.65
CA SER A 70 -45.53 61.98 -46.02
C SER A 70 -45.27 63.43 -46.49
N THR A 71 -46.35 63.99 -47.05
CA THR A 71 -46.68 65.42 -47.27
C THR A 71 -46.03 66.23 -48.42
N ASN A 72 -46.86 66.39 -49.48
CA ASN A 72 -47.23 67.64 -50.17
C ASN A 72 -46.21 68.51 -50.94
N SER A 73 -46.50 68.67 -52.25
CA SER A 73 -47.11 69.89 -52.87
C SER A 73 -46.54 71.26 -52.49
N PRO A 74 -46.31 72.20 -53.46
CA PRO A 74 -47.47 72.78 -54.20
C PRO A 74 -47.23 73.43 -55.60
N LEU A 75 -48.35 73.71 -56.33
CA LEU A 75 -48.68 74.91 -57.17
C LEU A 75 -47.76 75.30 -58.38
N GLU A 76 -48.19 75.96 -59.48
CA GLU A 76 -49.49 76.30 -60.11
C GLU A 76 -49.25 76.93 -61.53
N SER A 77 -50.31 77.40 -62.22
CA SER A 77 -50.34 78.35 -63.37
C SER A 77 -50.14 77.77 -64.81
N THR A 78 -51.22 77.56 -65.60
CA THR A 78 -51.92 78.47 -66.59
C THR A 78 -51.21 78.60 -67.96
N GLU A 79 -51.86 78.66 -69.14
CA GLU A 79 -53.31 78.78 -69.51
C GLU A 79 -53.60 78.29 -70.96
N GLU A 80 -54.89 78.12 -71.30
CA GLU A 80 -55.62 78.03 -72.61
C GLU A 80 -54.88 77.77 -73.97
N SER A 81 -55.42 77.01 -74.95
CA SER A 81 -56.77 77.15 -75.54
C SER A 81 -57.17 76.04 -76.56
N SER A 82 -58.48 75.96 -76.84
CA SER A 82 -59.18 75.49 -78.07
C SER A 82 -59.07 74.03 -78.60
N LEU A 83 -60.19 73.30 -78.44
CA LEU A 83 -61.00 72.62 -79.49
C LEU A 83 -60.30 71.94 -80.69
N ASN A 84 -60.53 70.63 -80.87
CA ASN A 84 -61.73 70.18 -81.62
C ASN A 84 -62.10 68.71 -81.33
N SER A 85 -63.23 68.25 -81.89
CA SER A 85 -63.81 66.90 -81.71
C SER A 85 -63.30 65.84 -82.69
N GLU A 86 -63.23 64.58 -82.24
CA GLU A 86 -64.00 63.45 -82.83
C GLU A 86 -63.99 62.22 -81.89
N SER A 87 -64.79 61.19 -82.19
CA SER A 87 -65.13 60.12 -81.22
C SER A 87 -65.06 58.70 -81.80
N GLU A 88 -64.17 57.87 -81.24
CA GLU A 88 -64.07 56.40 -81.38
C GLU A 88 -63.20 55.91 -80.21
N ALA A 89 -63.30 54.69 -79.67
CA ALA A 89 -64.39 53.72 -79.55
C ALA A 89 -64.01 52.78 -78.38
N LEU A 90 -64.97 52.27 -77.60
CA LEU A 90 -64.67 51.40 -76.44
C LEU A 90 -64.27 49.98 -76.89
N THR A 91 -62.99 49.63 -76.77
CA THR A 91 -62.46 48.27 -77.00
C THR A 91 -62.94 47.31 -75.91
N SER A 92 -63.71 46.29 -76.29
CA SER A 92 -64.36 45.38 -75.34
C SER A 92 -63.60 44.07 -75.17
N PHE A 93 -62.68 44.02 -74.20
CA PHE A 93 -61.99 42.78 -73.81
C PHE A 93 -62.93 41.76 -73.19
N SER A 94 -62.81 40.48 -73.56
CA SER A 94 -63.56 39.38 -72.94
C SER A 94 -62.78 38.77 -71.77
N THR A 95 -62.91 39.36 -70.59
CA THR A 95 -62.32 38.82 -69.35
C THR A 95 -63.03 37.55 -68.90
N LYS A 96 -62.31 36.43 -68.87
CA LYS A 96 -62.76 35.14 -68.35
C LYS A 96 -62.23 34.93 -66.94
N ILE A 97 -63.10 35.10 -65.95
CA ILE A 97 -62.81 34.75 -64.55
C ILE A 97 -62.57 33.24 -64.47
N ILE A 98 -61.42 32.84 -63.93
CA ILE A 98 -61.04 31.42 -63.80
C ILE A 98 -61.69 30.88 -62.52
N SER A 99 -62.67 29.98 -62.66
CA SER A 99 -63.48 29.47 -61.56
C SER A 99 -62.83 28.34 -60.74
N GLU A 100 -61.73 27.76 -61.25
CA GLU A 100 -60.96 26.70 -60.59
C GLU A 100 -59.53 27.20 -60.31
N LYS A 101 -58.88 26.71 -59.26
CA LYS A 101 -57.49 27.10 -58.93
C LYS A 101 -56.52 26.68 -60.05
N GLN A 102 -56.11 27.64 -60.87
CA GLN A 102 -55.05 27.47 -61.87
C GLN A 102 -53.79 28.23 -61.50
N TYR A 103 -52.66 27.72 -61.99
CA TYR A 103 -51.33 28.23 -61.70
C TYR A 103 -50.52 28.35 -62.98
N VAL A 104 -49.62 29.33 -63.04
CA VAL A 104 -48.74 29.53 -64.20
C VAL A 104 -47.28 29.62 -63.77
N THR A 105 -46.41 28.87 -64.43
CA THR A 105 -44.96 28.94 -64.25
C THR A 105 -44.33 29.68 -65.43
N ILE A 106 -43.57 30.73 -65.17
CA ILE A 106 -43.00 31.60 -66.22
C ILE A 106 -41.80 30.94 -66.89
N ARG A 107 -41.68 31.02 -68.22
CA ARG A 107 -40.68 30.27 -69.00
C ARG A 107 -39.49 31.09 -69.50
N TYR A 108 -39.69 32.37 -69.80
CA TYR A 108 -38.68 33.20 -70.47
C TYR A 108 -38.37 34.48 -69.66
N PRO A 109 -37.11 34.95 -69.65
CA PRO A 109 -36.72 36.12 -68.86
C PRO A 109 -37.18 37.45 -69.46
N ASP A 110 -37.23 37.53 -70.78
CA ASP A 110 -37.50 38.79 -71.50
C ASP A 110 -38.98 38.97 -71.88
N SER A 111 -39.86 38.08 -71.38
CA SER A 111 -41.31 38.23 -71.51
C SER A 111 -41.79 39.47 -70.79
N LYS A 112 -42.66 40.22 -71.46
CA LYS A 112 -43.24 41.47 -70.94
C LYS A 112 -44.32 41.17 -69.90
N LEU A 113 -44.27 41.92 -68.80
CA LEU A 113 -45.31 41.97 -67.80
C LEU A 113 -46.09 43.27 -67.99
N PHE A 114 -47.39 43.19 -68.24
CA PHE A 114 -48.24 44.34 -68.58
C PHE A 114 -49.14 44.75 -67.40
N GLN A 115 -49.43 46.04 -67.26
CA GLN A 115 -50.38 46.52 -66.24
C GLN A 115 -51.82 46.11 -66.58
N GLU A 116 -52.16 46.20 -67.86
CA GLU A 116 -53.41 45.77 -68.48
C GLU A 116 -53.10 45.21 -69.88
N VAL A 117 -53.97 44.37 -70.44
CA VAL A 117 -53.67 43.69 -71.72
C VAL A 117 -53.55 44.69 -72.86
N ASN A 118 -52.46 44.57 -73.63
CA ASN A 118 -52.00 45.52 -74.65
C ASN A 118 -51.63 46.93 -74.15
N GLY A 119 -51.70 47.22 -72.84
CA GLY A 119 -51.32 48.50 -72.22
C GLY A 119 -49.85 48.61 -71.83
N ASP A 120 -49.55 49.42 -70.81
CA ASP A 120 -48.18 49.71 -70.37
C ASP A 120 -47.42 48.49 -69.84
N VAL A 121 -46.13 48.44 -70.15
CA VAL A 121 -45.21 47.37 -69.73
C VAL A 121 -44.58 47.72 -68.38
N LEU A 122 -45.05 47.08 -67.31
CA LEU A 122 -44.51 47.20 -65.95
C LEU A 122 -43.05 46.72 -65.85
N GLY A 123 -42.64 45.78 -66.72
CA GLY A 123 -41.26 45.31 -66.77
C GLY A 123 -41.06 44.02 -67.56
N THR A 124 -39.96 43.33 -67.29
CA THR A 124 -39.64 42.00 -67.81
C THR A 124 -39.68 40.96 -66.70
N THR A 125 -40.00 39.71 -67.01
CA THR A 125 -40.13 38.63 -66.02
C THR A 125 -38.81 37.96 -65.63
N LYS A 126 -37.69 38.67 -65.80
CA LYS A 126 -36.31 38.17 -65.64
C LYS A 126 -36.02 37.54 -64.28
N GLU A 127 -36.58 38.09 -63.21
CA GLU A 127 -36.44 37.57 -61.84
C GLU A 127 -37.54 36.55 -61.45
N LEU A 128 -38.55 36.39 -62.30
CA LEU A 128 -39.73 35.56 -62.06
C LEU A 128 -39.70 34.22 -62.82
N VAL A 129 -38.70 34.00 -63.69
CA VAL A 129 -38.55 32.77 -64.49
C VAL A 129 -38.49 31.53 -63.61
N GLY A 130 -39.27 30.52 -63.97
CA GLY A 130 -39.36 29.26 -63.27
C GLY A 130 -40.07 29.34 -61.91
N LEU A 131 -40.57 30.51 -61.49
CA LEU A 131 -41.48 30.64 -60.35
C LEU A 131 -42.92 30.38 -60.79
N THR A 132 -43.74 29.89 -59.86
CA THR A 132 -45.15 29.57 -60.09
C THR A 132 -46.05 30.53 -59.33
N PHE A 133 -47.01 31.11 -60.04
CA PHE A 133 -47.97 32.08 -59.52
C PHE A 133 -49.38 31.53 -59.58
N LEU A 134 -50.26 31.99 -58.69
CA LEU A 134 -51.69 31.78 -58.83
C LEU A 134 -52.20 32.65 -59.99
N THR A 135 -53.13 32.14 -60.79
CA THR A 135 -53.90 32.96 -61.73
C THR A 135 -55.40 32.84 -61.45
N LYS A 136 -56.11 33.96 -61.61
CA LYS A 136 -57.56 34.09 -61.32
C LYS A 136 -58.36 34.56 -62.53
N GLU A 137 -57.67 35.08 -63.53
CA GLU A 137 -58.27 35.76 -64.67
C GLU A 137 -57.45 35.47 -65.92
N LEU A 138 -58.17 35.15 -66.98
CA LEU A 138 -57.65 34.97 -68.32
C LEU A 138 -58.33 36.01 -69.20
N VAL A 139 -57.54 36.89 -69.81
CA VAL A 139 -58.02 37.92 -70.74
C VAL A 139 -57.55 37.54 -72.13
N GLU A 140 -58.49 37.39 -73.05
CA GLU A 140 -58.22 37.19 -74.47
C GLU A 140 -58.25 38.56 -75.16
N ASN A 141 -57.20 38.89 -75.93
CA ASN A 141 -57.15 40.15 -76.67
C ASN A 141 -57.88 40.04 -78.03
N GLU A 142 -58.05 41.16 -78.73
CA GLU A 142 -58.81 41.23 -79.99
C GLU A 142 -58.24 40.37 -81.14
N THR A 143 -57.01 39.88 -81.00
CA THR A 143 -56.33 38.99 -81.93
C THR A 143 -56.39 37.50 -81.54
N GLY A 144 -57.11 37.15 -80.46
CA GLY A 144 -57.21 35.79 -79.92
C GLY A 144 -56.00 35.35 -79.10
N GLU A 145 -55.20 36.29 -78.57
CA GLU A 145 -54.06 35.97 -77.71
C GLU A 145 -54.45 35.98 -76.24
N GLU A 146 -54.21 34.86 -75.56
CA GLU A 146 -54.48 34.68 -74.12
C GLU A 146 -53.42 35.37 -73.24
N TYR A 147 -53.87 36.03 -72.16
CA TYR A 147 -53.04 36.63 -71.12
C TYR A 147 -53.55 36.22 -69.73
N TYR A 148 -52.65 35.76 -68.87
CA TYR A 148 -52.94 35.39 -67.48
C TYR A 148 -52.56 36.52 -66.52
N GLY A 149 -53.51 36.96 -65.69
CA GLY A 149 -53.21 37.81 -64.54
C GLY A 149 -52.51 36.99 -63.46
N ILE A 150 -51.30 37.39 -63.05
CA ILE A 150 -50.48 36.65 -62.06
C ILE A 150 -50.48 37.29 -60.67
N TYR A 151 -50.66 36.44 -59.67
CA TYR A 151 -50.82 36.82 -58.26
C TYR A 151 -49.71 36.21 -57.41
N ASN A 152 -49.11 37.01 -56.52
CA ASN A 152 -48.15 36.53 -55.55
C ASN A 152 -48.83 35.83 -54.35
N LYS A 153 -48.04 35.28 -53.43
CA LYS A 153 -48.55 34.52 -52.26
C LYS A 153 -49.23 35.36 -51.17
N GLN A 154 -49.20 36.69 -51.28
CA GLN A 154 -49.99 37.64 -50.50
C GLN A 154 -51.26 38.07 -51.24
N ASP A 155 -51.59 37.40 -52.36
CA ASP A 155 -52.74 37.66 -53.22
C ASP A 155 -52.71 39.03 -53.92
N LEU A 156 -51.52 39.65 -54.01
CA LEU A 156 -51.28 40.87 -54.76
C LEU A 156 -51.03 40.54 -56.25
N PHE A 157 -51.79 41.20 -57.12
CA PHE A 157 -51.61 41.20 -58.57
C PHE A 157 -50.25 41.80 -58.96
N LEU A 158 -49.53 41.16 -59.88
CA LEU A 158 -48.22 41.61 -60.38
C LEU A 158 -48.27 42.12 -61.83
N GLY A 159 -49.31 41.77 -62.59
CA GLY A 159 -49.45 42.09 -64.01
C GLY A 159 -50.02 40.94 -64.84
N TYR A 160 -50.25 41.21 -66.12
CA TYR A 160 -50.61 40.22 -67.14
C TYR A 160 -49.37 39.69 -67.87
N ILE A 161 -49.30 38.38 -68.08
CA ILE A 161 -48.30 37.72 -68.94
C ILE A 161 -48.99 36.87 -70.01
N LYS A 162 -48.43 36.86 -71.23
CA LYS A 162 -48.94 36.13 -72.39
C LYS A 162 -48.91 34.60 -72.17
N GLY A 163 -49.96 33.90 -72.59
CA GLY A 163 -50.14 32.46 -72.40
C GLY A 163 -49.06 31.58 -73.05
N THR A 164 -48.46 32.04 -74.16
CA THR A 164 -47.32 31.38 -74.83
C THR A 164 -46.06 31.32 -73.98
N ASP A 165 -45.94 32.22 -73.00
CA ASP A 165 -44.71 32.51 -72.28
C ASP A 165 -44.68 31.82 -70.89
N VAL A 166 -45.72 31.05 -70.59
CA VAL A 166 -45.92 30.33 -69.33
C VAL A 166 -46.18 28.83 -69.56
N PHE A 167 -46.19 28.08 -68.47
CA PHE A 167 -46.80 26.75 -68.38
C PHE A 167 -48.01 26.82 -67.46
N VAL A 168 -49.19 26.57 -68.01
CA VAL A 168 -50.44 26.48 -67.26
C VAL A 168 -50.51 25.11 -66.57
N SER A 169 -50.86 25.10 -65.29
CA SER A 169 -50.94 23.90 -64.46
C SER A 169 -52.11 24.01 -63.48
N ASN A 170 -52.84 22.90 -63.29
CA ASN A 170 -53.83 22.81 -62.21
C ASN A 170 -53.15 22.47 -60.85
N SER A 171 -51.81 22.52 -60.77
CA SER A 171 -51.03 22.18 -59.60
C SER A 171 -50.25 23.37 -59.05
N PRO A 172 -50.29 23.66 -57.73
CA PRO A 172 -49.53 24.74 -57.10
C PRO A 172 -48.01 24.54 -57.16
N GLY A 173 -47.53 23.35 -57.54
CA GLY A 173 -46.12 23.08 -57.84
C GLY A 173 -45.66 23.54 -59.24
N GLY A 174 -46.60 23.90 -60.13
CA GLY A 174 -46.27 24.44 -61.46
C GLY A 174 -45.63 23.45 -62.41
N GLN A 175 -44.66 23.93 -63.22
CA GLN A 175 -43.83 23.09 -64.09
C GLN A 175 -42.70 22.43 -63.31
N GLY A 176 -42.64 21.10 -63.30
CA GLY A 176 -41.47 20.35 -62.85
C GLY A 176 -40.26 20.58 -63.77
N VAL A 177 -39.11 20.88 -63.19
CA VAL A 177 -37.83 21.05 -63.90
C VAL A 177 -36.91 19.89 -63.55
N ALA A 178 -36.32 19.25 -64.57
CA ALA A 178 -35.40 18.12 -64.39
C ALA A 178 -34.20 18.51 -63.50
N PHE A 179 -34.00 17.75 -62.42
CA PHE A 179 -33.01 18.03 -61.37
C PHE A 179 -31.96 16.91 -61.25
N ASN A 180 -32.40 15.64 -61.36
CA ASN A 180 -31.59 14.43 -61.52
C ASN A 180 -30.33 14.34 -60.64
N LYS A 181 -30.47 14.60 -59.33
CA LYS A 181 -29.38 14.57 -58.34
C LYS A 181 -29.75 13.72 -57.13
N TYR A 182 -28.74 13.21 -56.43
CA TYR A 182 -28.96 12.57 -55.13
C TYR A 182 -29.19 13.63 -54.05
N ALA A 183 -30.15 13.39 -53.16
CA ALA A 183 -30.51 14.28 -52.06
C ALA A 183 -30.64 13.48 -50.76
N THR A 184 -29.92 13.90 -49.72
CA THR A 184 -29.98 13.31 -48.38
C THR A 184 -30.88 14.15 -47.49
N VAL A 185 -31.96 13.57 -46.96
CA VAL A 185 -32.75 14.23 -45.90
C VAL A 185 -31.89 14.28 -44.64
N VAL A 186 -31.69 15.48 -44.08
CA VAL A 186 -30.85 15.70 -42.87
C VAL A 186 -31.59 16.42 -41.74
N ALA A 187 -32.73 17.07 -42.03
CA ALA A 187 -33.58 17.64 -41.00
C ALA A 187 -34.45 16.56 -40.33
N LYS A 188 -34.62 16.66 -39.02
CA LYS A 188 -35.47 15.74 -38.24
C LYS A 188 -36.95 16.10 -38.41
N GLY A 189 -37.82 15.09 -38.46
CA GLY A 189 -39.27 15.30 -38.50
C GLY A 189 -39.82 15.82 -39.83
N VAL A 190 -39.01 15.79 -40.91
CA VAL A 190 -39.47 16.16 -42.26
C VAL A 190 -40.62 15.25 -42.68
N THR A 191 -41.65 15.86 -43.26
CA THR A 191 -42.73 15.15 -43.94
C THR A 191 -42.68 15.45 -45.43
N ALA A 192 -43.01 14.46 -46.24
CA ALA A 192 -43.15 14.58 -47.68
C ALA A 192 -44.63 14.74 -48.03
N GLN A 193 -44.93 15.75 -48.85
CA GLN A 193 -46.25 15.90 -49.45
C GLN A 193 -46.43 14.81 -50.51
N GLN A 194 -47.55 14.10 -50.53
CA GLN A 194 -47.77 13.01 -51.50
C GLN A 194 -48.29 13.50 -52.85
N ASP A 195 -49.01 14.62 -52.83
CA ASP A 195 -49.63 15.22 -54.01
C ASP A 195 -49.65 16.75 -53.84
N PHE A 196 -49.36 17.48 -54.91
CA PHE A 196 -49.49 18.94 -54.95
C PHE A 196 -50.93 19.37 -55.29
N LEU A 197 -51.68 18.59 -56.08
CA LEU A 197 -53.03 18.91 -56.53
C LEU A 197 -54.05 19.00 -55.37
N ASN A 198 -53.75 18.31 -54.26
CA ASN A 198 -54.60 18.27 -53.09
C ASN A 198 -53.89 18.86 -51.87
N GLU A 199 -54.22 20.12 -51.55
CA GLU A 199 -53.71 20.85 -50.36
C GLU A 199 -54.02 20.12 -49.03
N ASN A 200 -55.06 19.26 -49.01
CA ASN A 200 -55.45 18.45 -47.86
C ASN A 200 -54.81 17.03 -47.87
N ALA A 201 -53.90 16.73 -48.80
CA ALA A 201 -53.25 15.43 -48.87
C ALA A 201 -52.39 15.17 -47.61
N PRO A 202 -52.47 13.97 -46.99
CA PRO A 202 -51.72 13.67 -45.78
C PRO A 202 -50.20 13.69 -46.05
N LYS A 203 -49.50 14.61 -45.38
CA LYS A 203 -48.03 14.68 -45.41
C LYS A 203 -47.47 13.49 -44.61
N VAL A 204 -46.71 12.61 -45.28
CA VAL A 204 -46.18 11.38 -44.67
C VAL A 204 -44.77 11.60 -44.10
N PRO A 205 -44.36 10.95 -43.00
CA PRO A 205 -42.99 11.05 -42.51
C PRO A 205 -41.99 10.47 -43.51
N ILE A 206 -40.98 11.25 -43.92
CA ILE A 206 -39.84 10.74 -44.70
C ILE A 206 -38.68 10.37 -43.76
N LEU A 207 -37.91 9.34 -44.12
CA LEU A 207 -36.84 8.84 -43.26
C LEU A 207 -35.64 9.79 -43.28
N ASN A 208 -35.42 10.48 -42.17
CA ASN A 208 -34.24 11.31 -41.96
C ASN A 208 -32.93 10.49 -41.99
N ASN A 209 -31.82 11.15 -42.35
CA ASN A 209 -30.50 10.56 -42.59
C ASN A 209 -30.52 9.46 -43.67
N ARG A 210 -31.37 9.59 -44.70
CA ARG A 210 -31.43 8.69 -45.87
C ARG A 210 -31.29 9.50 -47.16
N THR A 211 -30.63 8.89 -48.15
CA THR A 211 -30.47 9.45 -49.50
C THR A 211 -31.51 8.88 -50.44
N TYR A 212 -32.01 9.76 -51.30
CA TYR A 212 -33.00 9.54 -52.33
C TYR A 212 -32.48 10.10 -53.65
N PHE A 213 -33.08 9.70 -54.78
CA PHE A 213 -32.83 10.35 -56.07
C PHE A 213 -33.92 11.39 -56.32
N ALA A 214 -33.54 12.65 -56.43
CA ALA A 214 -34.44 13.75 -56.75
C ALA A 214 -34.52 13.88 -58.27
N LYS A 215 -35.64 13.45 -58.88
CA LYS A 215 -35.82 13.51 -60.34
C LYS A 215 -36.07 14.95 -60.80
N GLU A 216 -36.97 15.66 -60.15
CA GLU A 216 -37.35 17.04 -60.51
C GLU A 216 -37.34 17.99 -59.31
N GLN A 217 -37.29 19.28 -59.62
CA GLN A 217 -37.54 20.40 -58.70
C GLN A 217 -38.78 21.18 -59.13
N PHE A 218 -39.52 21.71 -58.16
CA PHE A 218 -40.75 22.48 -58.32
C PHE A 218 -40.65 23.74 -57.48
N ASN A 219 -40.82 24.92 -58.08
CA ASN A 219 -40.97 26.16 -57.33
C ASN A 219 -42.46 26.38 -57.09
N HIS A 220 -42.89 26.14 -55.86
CA HIS A 220 -44.29 26.06 -55.48
C HIS A 220 -44.84 27.45 -55.08
N VAL A 221 -46.15 27.65 -55.23
CA VAL A 221 -46.82 28.96 -55.09
C VAL A 221 -46.71 29.61 -53.69
N ASP A 222 -46.30 28.86 -52.66
CA ASP A 222 -45.96 29.40 -51.33
C ASP A 222 -44.58 30.10 -51.27
N GLY A 223 -43.84 30.07 -52.38
CA GLY A 223 -42.49 30.62 -52.52
C GLY A 223 -41.39 29.70 -52.00
N GLU A 224 -41.65 28.39 -51.90
CA GLU A 224 -40.67 27.38 -51.50
C GLU A 224 -40.36 26.40 -52.65
N THR A 225 -39.11 25.95 -52.74
CA THR A 225 -38.70 24.93 -53.72
C THR A 225 -38.82 23.53 -53.12
N TYR A 226 -39.42 22.60 -53.85
CA TYR A 226 -39.62 21.20 -53.47
C TYR A 226 -38.95 20.25 -54.49
N LEU A 227 -38.51 19.07 -54.03
CA LEU A 227 -37.92 18.01 -54.86
C LEU A 227 -38.80 16.75 -54.88
N SER A 228 -38.99 16.11 -56.04
CA SER A 228 -39.64 14.79 -56.15
C SER A 228 -38.64 13.68 -55.77
N LEU A 229 -38.77 13.12 -54.56
CA LEU A 229 -37.80 12.17 -54.00
C LEU A 229 -38.20 10.70 -54.25
N PHE A 230 -37.34 9.96 -54.95
CA PHE A 230 -37.51 8.54 -55.27
C PHE A 230 -36.55 7.65 -54.48
N ASP A 231 -36.99 6.45 -54.13
CA ASP A 231 -36.10 5.42 -53.57
C ASP A 231 -35.44 4.55 -54.66
N LYS A 232 -34.60 3.60 -54.22
CA LYS A 232 -33.85 2.67 -55.09
C LYS A 232 -34.72 1.66 -55.87
N SER A 233 -36.02 1.62 -55.61
CA SER A 233 -37.00 0.83 -56.36
C SER A 233 -37.78 1.70 -57.34
N GLU A 234 -37.29 2.92 -57.60
CA GLU A 234 -37.95 3.98 -58.37
C GLU A 234 -39.35 4.36 -57.87
N LYS A 235 -39.65 4.10 -56.58
CA LYS A 235 -40.91 4.53 -55.99
C LYS A 235 -40.80 5.97 -55.46
N LEU A 236 -41.69 6.85 -55.91
CA LEU A 236 -41.89 8.18 -55.33
C LEU A 236 -42.23 8.04 -53.83
N GLN A 237 -41.48 8.76 -53.00
CA GLN A 237 -41.68 8.86 -51.55
C GLN A 237 -42.44 10.16 -51.20
N GLY A 238 -42.52 11.09 -52.14
CA GLY A 238 -43.23 12.37 -52.07
C GLY A 238 -42.32 13.56 -52.37
N TYR A 239 -42.91 14.74 -52.29
CA TYR A 239 -42.27 16.04 -52.52
C TYR A 239 -41.77 16.62 -51.21
N VAL A 240 -40.50 17.05 -51.17
CA VAL A 240 -39.82 17.52 -49.96
C VAL A 240 -39.12 18.85 -50.21
N ASN A 241 -39.32 19.81 -49.31
CA ASN A 241 -38.73 21.15 -49.39
C ASN A 241 -37.19 21.08 -49.43
N LEU A 242 -36.59 21.76 -50.41
CA LEU A 242 -35.16 21.79 -50.72
C LEU A 242 -34.28 22.20 -49.52
N LYS A 243 -34.77 23.08 -48.65
CA LYS A 243 -34.05 23.56 -47.45
C LYS A 243 -33.88 22.47 -46.38
N THR A 244 -34.60 21.34 -46.49
CA THR A 244 -34.56 20.22 -45.52
C THR A 244 -33.61 19.09 -45.92
N VAL A 245 -33.07 19.14 -47.14
CA VAL A 245 -32.12 18.16 -47.68
C VAL A 245 -30.72 18.76 -47.87
N LYS A 246 -29.71 17.90 -48.03
CA LYS A 246 -28.42 18.27 -48.63
C LYS A 246 -28.25 17.53 -49.94
N ILE A 247 -27.91 18.28 -50.99
CA ILE A 247 -27.58 17.69 -52.29
C ILE A 247 -26.26 16.94 -52.19
N ALA A 248 -26.20 15.78 -52.82
CA ALA A 248 -25.07 14.86 -52.79
C ALA A 248 -24.46 14.72 -54.19
N ALA A 249 -23.13 14.59 -54.24
CA ALA A 249 -22.39 14.40 -55.48
C ALA A 249 -22.58 13.01 -56.14
N GLY A 250 -23.25 12.08 -55.47
CA GLY A 250 -23.43 10.71 -55.93
C GLY A 250 -24.27 9.85 -54.97
N PRO A 251 -24.46 8.56 -55.27
CA PRO A 251 -25.35 7.66 -54.51
C PRO A 251 -24.94 7.45 -53.05
N GLN A 252 -23.70 7.76 -52.66
CA GLN A 252 -23.21 7.75 -51.28
C GLN A 252 -23.93 8.74 -50.34
N GLY A 253 -24.63 9.73 -50.89
CA GLY A 253 -25.27 10.77 -50.10
C GLY A 253 -24.32 11.85 -49.62
N ALA A 254 -24.89 12.89 -49.01
CA ALA A 254 -24.16 14.05 -48.52
C ALA A 254 -23.39 13.70 -47.23
N TYR A 255 -22.21 14.34 -47.07
CA TYR A 255 -21.44 14.27 -45.84
C TYR A 255 -22.27 14.83 -44.66
N GLN A 256 -22.47 13.99 -43.65
CA GLN A 256 -23.03 14.38 -42.36
C GLN A 256 -21.90 14.34 -41.33
N GLU A 257 -21.68 15.43 -40.59
CA GLU A 257 -20.77 15.41 -39.45
C GLU A 257 -21.35 14.53 -38.34
N PHE A 258 -20.48 13.75 -37.68
CA PHE A 258 -20.88 12.67 -36.80
C PHE A 258 -20.02 12.58 -35.52
N ASN A 259 -18.69 12.71 -35.65
CA ASN A 259 -17.71 12.77 -34.57
C ASN A 259 -17.86 11.71 -33.45
N GLN A 260 -18.29 10.49 -33.79
CA GLN A 260 -18.43 9.38 -32.83
C GLN A 260 -17.23 8.44 -32.83
N TYR A 261 -16.99 7.76 -31.71
CA TYR A 261 -15.98 6.70 -31.65
C TYR A 261 -16.56 5.37 -32.12
N VAL A 262 -15.91 4.71 -33.08
CA VAL A 262 -16.32 3.41 -33.66
C VAL A 262 -15.22 2.38 -33.42
N THR A 263 -15.58 1.24 -32.84
CA THR A 263 -14.71 0.07 -32.75
C THR A 263 -15.08 -0.93 -33.85
N VAL A 264 -14.09 -1.36 -34.65
CA VAL A 264 -14.29 -2.35 -35.73
C VAL A 264 -14.50 -3.73 -35.12
N LEU A 265 -15.58 -4.44 -35.48
CA LEU A 265 -15.95 -5.72 -34.85
C LEU A 265 -16.33 -6.84 -35.83
N ASN A 266 -16.32 -6.61 -37.15
CA ASN A 266 -16.24 -7.67 -38.15
C ASN A 266 -14.78 -7.82 -38.66
N LYS A 267 -14.41 -9.02 -39.10
CA LYS A 267 -13.13 -9.35 -39.76
C LYS A 267 -13.25 -9.64 -41.26
N LYS A 268 -14.47 -9.81 -41.76
CA LYS A 268 -14.76 -10.26 -43.14
C LYS A 268 -15.00 -9.13 -44.13
N ASP A 269 -15.10 -7.90 -43.65
CA ASP A 269 -15.42 -6.73 -44.49
C ASP A 269 -14.14 -5.99 -44.89
N SER A 270 -14.25 -4.99 -45.75
CA SER A 270 -13.18 -4.04 -46.05
C SER A 270 -13.61 -2.62 -45.71
N LEU A 271 -12.63 -1.74 -45.46
CA LEU A 271 -12.83 -0.30 -45.50
C LEU A 271 -12.59 0.16 -46.93
N LEU A 272 -13.51 0.96 -47.48
CA LEU A 272 -13.41 1.46 -48.85
C LEU A 272 -12.52 2.70 -48.95
N ASN A 273 -11.94 2.93 -50.12
CA ASN A 273 -11.14 4.11 -50.48
C ASN A 273 -11.99 5.23 -51.10
N ASP A 274 -13.15 4.85 -51.61
CA ASP A 274 -14.10 5.61 -52.43
C ASP A 274 -15.45 4.88 -52.30
N PHE A 275 -16.46 5.27 -53.09
CA PHE A 275 -17.75 4.56 -53.11
C PHE A 275 -17.94 3.73 -54.38
N ASP A 276 -16.98 3.76 -55.30
CA ASP A 276 -17.00 3.15 -56.62
C ASP A 276 -16.45 1.71 -56.62
N GLY A 277 -16.13 1.17 -55.43
CA GLY A 277 -15.76 -0.23 -55.20
C GLY A 277 -14.32 -0.46 -54.75
N GLY A 278 -13.49 0.59 -54.67
CA GLY A 278 -12.09 0.48 -54.26
C GLY A 278 -11.94 0.06 -52.80
N ALA A 279 -11.44 -1.16 -52.55
CA ALA A 279 -11.12 -1.60 -51.19
C ALA A 279 -9.76 -1.02 -50.73
N LYS A 280 -9.76 -0.22 -49.65
CA LYS A 280 -8.55 0.41 -49.10
C LYS A 280 -7.74 -0.56 -48.23
N GLN A 281 -8.42 -1.31 -47.37
CA GLN A 281 -7.82 -2.33 -46.49
C GLN A 281 -8.89 -3.25 -45.89
N SER A 282 -8.50 -4.49 -45.56
CA SER A 282 -9.36 -5.43 -44.83
C SER A 282 -9.66 -4.96 -43.40
N SER A 283 -10.90 -5.13 -42.96
CA SER A 283 -11.31 -4.86 -41.57
C SER A 283 -10.61 -5.77 -40.56
N SER A 284 -10.06 -6.92 -41.00
CA SER A 284 -9.27 -7.83 -40.16
C SER A 284 -8.05 -7.16 -39.54
N ASN A 285 -7.40 -6.23 -40.26
CA ASN A 285 -6.20 -5.52 -39.81
C ASN A 285 -6.53 -4.51 -38.70
N LEU A 286 -7.74 -3.94 -38.76
CA LEU A 286 -8.24 -2.95 -37.81
C LEU A 286 -9.12 -3.56 -36.71
N TYR A 287 -9.29 -4.89 -36.70
CA TYR A 287 -10.24 -5.57 -35.83
C TYR A 287 -10.01 -5.27 -34.35
N GLY A 288 -11.09 -4.87 -33.68
CA GLY A 288 -11.11 -4.53 -32.27
C GLY A 288 -10.42 -3.21 -31.93
N GLN A 289 -9.90 -2.46 -32.90
CA GLN A 289 -9.33 -1.12 -32.71
C GLN A 289 -10.44 -0.05 -32.79
N THR A 290 -10.21 1.10 -32.14
CA THR A 290 -11.18 2.21 -32.04
C THR A 290 -10.70 3.43 -32.81
N PHE A 291 -11.59 3.99 -33.64
CA PHE A 291 -11.35 5.12 -34.53
C PHE A 291 -12.36 6.24 -34.26
N LEU A 292 -12.05 7.46 -34.70
CA LEU A 292 -12.98 8.57 -34.75
C LEU A 292 -13.68 8.56 -36.11
N ALA A 293 -14.98 8.27 -36.13
CA ALA A 293 -15.84 8.47 -37.29
C ALA A 293 -16.23 9.95 -37.36
N LYS A 294 -15.44 10.75 -38.09
CA LYS A 294 -15.73 12.19 -38.26
C LYS A 294 -17.03 12.42 -39.03
N GLY A 295 -17.18 11.69 -40.13
CA GLY A 295 -18.32 11.80 -41.02
C GLY A 295 -19.11 10.51 -41.17
N MET A 296 -20.38 10.66 -41.49
CA MET A 296 -21.32 9.60 -41.86
C MET A 296 -21.88 9.88 -43.26
N TYR A 297 -22.07 8.82 -44.03
CA TYR A 297 -22.66 8.82 -45.37
C TYR A 297 -23.80 7.80 -45.39
N SER A 298 -24.95 8.18 -45.94
CA SER A 298 -26.13 7.31 -46.04
C SER A 298 -26.35 6.99 -47.50
N HIS A 299 -25.87 5.83 -47.96
CA HIS A 299 -25.89 5.46 -49.36
C HIS A 299 -27.32 5.09 -49.81
N PHE A 300 -27.64 5.37 -51.08
CA PHE A 300 -28.96 5.23 -51.71
C PHE A 300 -29.52 3.81 -51.66
N ASP A 301 -28.65 2.80 -51.65
CA ASP A 301 -29.03 1.39 -51.46
C ASP A 301 -29.60 1.07 -50.06
N GLY A 302 -29.45 1.98 -49.09
CA GLY A 302 -29.85 1.82 -47.69
C GLY A 302 -28.73 1.39 -46.74
N THR A 303 -27.46 1.35 -47.20
CA THR A 303 -26.30 1.17 -46.32
C THR A 303 -25.82 2.50 -45.74
N THR A 304 -25.05 2.44 -44.65
CA THR A 304 -24.46 3.62 -44.01
C THR A 304 -22.96 3.37 -43.86
N TYR A 305 -22.14 4.37 -44.15
CA TYR A 305 -20.70 4.31 -44.03
C TYR A 305 -20.16 5.38 -43.08
N TYR A 306 -19.15 5.02 -42.30
CA TYR A 306 -18.42 5.89 -41.39
C TYR A 306 -17.03 6.19 -41.93
N SER A 307 -16.68 7.47 -42.08
CA SER A 307 -15.35 7.91 -42.50
C SER A 307 -14.40 7.91 -41.30
N LEU A 308 -13.53 6.89 -41.21
CA LEU A 308 -12.75 6.60 -40.01
C LEU A 308 -11.36 7.26 -40.01
N PHE A 309 -10.97 7.81 -38.86
CA PHE A 309 -9.67 8.42 -38.61
C PHE A 309 -9.01 7.81 -37.37
N ASN A 310 -7.68 7.69 -37.37
CA ASN A 310 -6.89 7.28 -36.20
C ASN A 310 -6.50 8.49 -35.32
N HIS A 311 -5.86 8.27 -34.17
CA HIS A 311 -5.42 9.36 -33.26
C HIS A 311 -4.37 10.29 -33.88
N LYS A 312 -3.65 9.87 -34.92
CA LYS A 312 -2.73 10.71 -35.70
C LYS A 312 -3.46 11.59 -36.72
N LYS A 313 -4.80 11.66 -36.65
CA LYS A 313 -5.69 12.33 -37.61
C LYS A 313 -5.60 11.75 -39.04
N GLN A 314 -5.02 10.56 -39.23
CA GLN A 314 -4.88 9.93 -40.54
C GLN A 314 -6.15 9.15 -40.90
N TRP A 315 -6.68 9.37 -42.09
CA TRP A 315 -7.85 8.67 -42.61
C TRP A 315 -7.56 7.18 -42.89
N GLN A 316 -8.52 6.30 -42.60
CA GLN A 316 -8.37 4.84 -42.66
C GLN A 316 -9.28 4.17 -43.70
N GLY A 317 -10.24 4.90 -44.26
CA GLY A 317 -11.25 4.38 -45.20
C GLY A 317 -12.69 4.54 -44.69
N TYR A 318 -13.65 4.23 -45.55
CA TYR A 318 -15.07 4.17 -45.22
C TYR A 318 -15.46 2.78 -44.70
N LEU A 319 -15.90 2.67 -43.45
CA LEU A 319 -16.39 1.42 -42.86
C LEU A 319 -17.91 1.34 -42.94
N ASN A 320 -18.49 0.23 -43.40
CA ASN A 320 -19.93 -0.03 -43.30
C ASN A 320 -20.35 -0.04 -41.81
N SER A 321 -21.46 0.63 -41.47
CA SER A 321 -21.89 0.84 -40.08
C SER A 321 -22.15 -0.47 -39.32
N LYS A 322 -22.55 -1.53 -40.04
CA LYS A 322 -22.80 -2.88 -39.48
C LYS A 322 -21.50 -3.61 -39.08
N SER A 323 -20.37 -3.21 -39.63
CA SER A 323 -19.03 -3.80 -39.38
C SER A 323 -18.36 -3.30 -38.10
N GLY A 324 -18.91 -2.26 -37.48
CA GLY A 324 -18.41 -1.67 -36.23
C GLY A 324 -19.51 -1.47 -35.20
N LYS A 325 -19.14 -0.95 -34.03
CA LYS A 325 -20.10 -0.44 -33.03
C LYS A 325 -19.63 0.87 -32.43
N LEU A 326 -20.59 1.76 -32.19
CA LEU A 326 -20.36 3.02 -31.49
C LEU A 326 -19.95 2.75 -30.04
N GLY A 327 -18.87 3.40 -29.60
CA GLY A 327 -18.42 3.43 -28.22
C GLY A 327 -18.76 4.76 -27.56
N ALA A 328 -19.09 4.74 -26.27
CA ALA A 328 -19.48 5.92 -25.48
C ALA A 328 -18.29 6.86 -25.13
N GLY A 329 -17.28 6.96 -25.99
CA GLY A 329 -16.04 7.70 -25.73
C GLY A 329 -14.80 7.05 -26.37
N PRO A 330 -13.60 7.66 -26.22
CA PRO A 330 -12.37 7.25 -26.90
C PRO A 330 -11.88 5.84 -26.51
N GLN A 331 -12.37 5.26 -25.41
CA GLN A 331 -12.15 3.87 -25.03
C GLN A 331 -12.80 2.84 -25.98
N GLY A 332 -13.78 3.27 -26.78
CA GLY A 332 -14.51 2.40 -27.69
C GLY A 332 -15.34 1.32 -27.00
N MET A 333 -15.65 0.28 -27.76
CA MET A 333 -16.35 -0.92 -27.28
C MET A 333 -15.35 -1.97 -26.78
N TYR A 334 -15.70 -2.61 -25.66
CA TYR A 334 -14.85 -3.62 -25.05
C TYR A 334 -14.98 -4.99 -25.73
N GLN A 335 -13.89 -5.75 -25.69
CA GLN A 335 -13.85 -7.17 -26.02
C GLN A 335 -13.83 -7.99 -24.72
N GLY A 336 -14.53 -9.13 -24.69
CA GLY A 336 -14.46 -10.07 -23.58
C GLY A 336 -13.16 -10.88 -23.61
N LEU A 337 -12.51 -11.08 -22.46
CA LEU A 337 -11.24 -11.80 -22.39
C LEU A 337 -11.21 -12.96 -21.37
N ASN A 338 -11.74 -12.74 -20.17
CA ASN A 338 -11.81 -13.72 -19.07
C ASN A 338 -10.49 -14.50 -18.80
N LYS A 339 -9.37 -13.77 -18.70
CA LYS A 339 -8.03 -14.32 -18.40
C LYS A 339 -7.42 -13.68 -17.15
N TYR A 340 -6.47 -14.36 -16.51
CA TYR A 340 -5.73 -13.79 -15.38
C TYR A 340 -4.55 -12.95 -15.87
N ALA A 341 -4.24 -11.85 -15.17
CA ALA A 341 -3.08 -11.01 -15.43
C ALA A 341 -2.43 -10.55 -14.11
N THR A 342 -1.10 -10.56 -14.08
CA THR A 342 -0.30 -10.13 -12.92
C THR A 342 0.35 -8.79 -13.21
N ILE A 343 0.26 -7.84 -12.28
CA ILE A 343 0.97 -6.55 -12.40
C ILE A 343 2.48 -6.82 -12.23
N VAL A 344 3.28 -6.43 -13.21
CA VAL A 344 4.75 -6.68 -13.21
C VAL A 344 5.59 -5.41 -13.33
N ASP A 345 4.98 -4.31 -13.77
CA ASP A 345 5.63 -3.01 -13.93
C ASP A 345 5.58 -2.20 -12.61
N PRO A 346 6.73 -1.78 -12.05
CA PRO A 346 6.79 -0.97 -10.82
C PRO A 346 6.35 0.49 -11.00
N LYS A 347 5.92 0.90 -12.21
CA LYS A 347 5.24 2.18 -12.49
C LYS A 347 3.74 2.01 -12.81
N ALA A 348 3.20 0.79 -12.75
CA ALA A 348 1.81 0.47 -13.08
C ALA A 348 0.78 1.20 -12.19
N LEU A 349 -0.02 2.08 -12.78
CA LEU A 349 -1.19 2.68 -12.14
C LEU A 349 -2.46 1.88 -12.44
N ILE A 350 -3.32 1.72 -11.43
CA ILE A 350 -4.72 1.30 -11.65
C ILE A 350 -5.61 2.54 -11.56
N THR A 351 -6.40 2.81 -12.61
CA THR A 351 -7.19 4.04 -12.77
C THR A 351 -8.71 3.80 -12.68
N LYS A 352 -9.47 4.86 -12.36
CA LYS A 352 -10.94 4.88 -12.37
C LYS A 352 -11.51 4.94 -13.78
N ASP A 353 -10.79 5.63 -14.66
CA ASP A 353 -11.17 5.98 -16.02
C ASP A 353 -9.97 5.81 -16.97
N PHE A 354 -10.13 6.25 -18.22
CA PHE A 354 -9.07 6.25 -19.23
C PHE A 354 -8.29 7.57 -19.30
N ASN A 355 -8.66 8.56 -18.46
CA ASN A 355 -8.05 9.89 -18.41
C ASN A 355 -6.87 9.96 -17.43
N GLY A 356 -6.74 8.96 -16.55
CA GLY A 356 -5.60 8.80 -15.65
C GLY A 356 -5.94 8.89 -14.15
N SER A 357 -7.21 9.13 -13.79
CA SER A 357 -7.61 9.31 -12.39
C SER A 357 -7.27 8.08 -11.55
N ILE A 358 -6.34 8.20 -10.59
CA ILE A 358 -5.83 7.05 -9.86
C ILE A 358 -6.91 6.42 -8.96
N GLN A 359 -7.02 5.09 -9.02
CA GLN A 359 -7.87 4.26 -8.17
C GLN A 359 -7.04 3.46 -7.15
N GLN A 360 -5.85 2.96 -7.53
CA GLN A 360 -4.89 2.36 -6.59
C GLN A 360 -3.43 2.73 -6.98
N PRO A 361 -2.58 3.13 -6.03
CA PRO A 361 -1.17 3.44 -6.29
C PRO A 361 -0.31 2.17 -6.44
N THR A 362 0.80 2.29 -7.17
CA THR A 362 1.61 1.16 -7.65
C THR A 362 2.09 0.19 -6.57
N ASN A 363 2.54 0.72 -5.43
CA ASN A 363 3.04 -0.05 -4.29
C ASN A 363 2.00 -1.05 -3.74
N ASN A 364 0.70 -0.75 -3.90
CA ASN A 364 -0.39 -1.61 -3.45
C ASN A 364 -0.74 -2.72 -4.45
N VAL A 365 -0.26 -2.65 -5.70
CA VAL A 365 -0.73 -3.51 -6.80
C VAL A 365 0.36 -4.41 -7.41
N LEU A 366 1.64 -4.02 -7.27
CA LEU A 366 2.77 -4.76 -7.85
C LEU A 366 2.83 -6.23 -7.38
N GLY A 367 2.92 -7.13 -8.36
CA GLY A 367 2.97 -8.58 -8.16
C GLY A 367 1.65 -9.25 -7.81
N LYS A 368 0.54 -8.52 -7.68
CA LYS A 368 -0.82 -9.09 -7.53
C LYS A 368 -1.37 -9.59 -8.87
N THR A 369 -2.27 -10.57 -8.81
CA THR A 369 -2.98 -11.10 -9.97
C THR A 369 -4.47 -10.79 -9.88
N TYR A 370 -5.03 -10.36 -11.00
CA TYR A 370 -6.43 -9.98 -11.16
C TYR A 370 -7.07 -10.79 -12.30
N LEU A 371 -8.40 -10.89 -12.29
CA LEU A 371 -9.17 -11.40 -13.42
C LEU A 371 -9.47 -10.25 -14.38
N VAL A 372 -9.02 -10.38 -15.62
CA VAL A 372 -9.35 -9.47 -16.72
C VAL A 372 -10.62 -9.95 -17.40
N LYS A 373 -11.75 -9.29 -17.15
CA LYS A 373 -13.01 -9.60 -17.84
C LYS A 373 -13.12 -8.89 -19.19
N ARG A 374 -12.64 -7.65 -19.28
CA ARG A 374 -12.79 -6.76 -20.45
C ARG A 374 -11.45 -6.18 -20.93
N PHE A 375 -11.33 -6.02 -22.23
CA PHE A 375 -10.19 -5.43 -22.95
C PHE A 375 -10.66 -4.27 -23.85
N TYR A 376 -9.89 -3.20 -23.92
CA TYR A 376 -10.19 -1.98 -24.68
C TYR A 376 -8.97 -1.58 -25.49
N ASN A 377 -9.11 -1.40 -26.81
CA ASN A 377 -8.15 -0.64 -27.60
C ASN A 377 -8.65 0.80 -27.66
N HIS A 378 -8.01 1.68 -26.90
CA HIS A 378 -8.39 3.07 -26.79
C HIS A 378 -7.84 3.86 -27.98
N PHE A 379 -8.58 4.87 -28.42
CA PHE A 379 -8.31 5.66 -29.63
C PHE A 379 -6.87 6.15 -29.75
N ASN A 380 -6.27 6.59 -28.63
CA ASN A 380 -4.86 7.04 -28.51
C ASN A 380 -3.79 5.95 -28.78
N GLY A 381 -4.15 4.76 -29.26
CA GLY A 381 -3.23 3.68 -29.58
C GLY A 381 -2.72 2.90 -28.37
N GLN A 382 -3.23 3.18 -27.17
CA GLN A 382 -2.98 2.37 -25.98
C GLN A 382 -4.07 1.32 -25.78
N ALA A 383 -3.70 0.21 -25.16
CA ALA A 383 -4.60 -0.89 -24.86
C ALA A 383 -4.74 -1.05 -23.34
N PHE A 384 -5.94 -1.33 -22.86
CA PHE A 384 -6.29 -1.32 -21.44
C PHE A 384 -7.09 -2.57 -21.05
N TYR A 385 -6.87 -3.04 -19.82
CA TYR A 385 -7.59 -4.16 -19.21
C TYR A 385 -8.42 -3.67 -18.01
N SER A 386 -9.66 -4.15 -17.91
CA SER A 386 -10.52 -3.95 -16.73
C SER A 386 -10.31 -5.07 -15.72
N LEU A 387 -9.89 -4.70 -14.51
CA LEU A 387 -9.40 -5.63 -13.48
C LEU A 387 -10.47 -5.92 -12.42
N TYR A 388 -10.53 -7.18 -11.99
CA TYR A 388 -11.41 -7.68 -10.94
C TYR A 388 -10.63 -8.52 -9.93
N ASP A 389 -10.99 -8.45 -8.65
CA ASP A 389 -10.42 -9.29 -7.58
C ASP A 389 -11.18 -10.61 -7.38
N SER A 390 -10.74 -11.46 -6.45
CA SER A 390 -11.38 -12.73 -6.12
C SER A 390 -12.78 -12.60 -5.51
N GLN A 391 -13.23 -11.41 -5.14
CA GLN A 391 -14.61 -11.12 -4.71
C GLN A 391 -15.49 -10.68 -5.91
N SER A 392 -14.96 -10.77 -7.14
CA SER A 392 -15.54 -10.20 -8.36
C SER A 392 -15.76 -8.68 -8.31
N LYS A 393 -15.13 -7.97 -7.37
CA LYS A 393 -15.21 -6.51 -7.29
C LYS A 393 -14.27 -5.88 -8.30
N TRP A 394 -14.79 -4.97 -9.11
CA TRP A 394 -13.99 -4.18 -10.05
C TRP A 394 -12.98 -3.29 -9.32
N GLN A 395 -11.76 -3.25 -9.83
CA GLN A 395 -10.59 -2.64 -9.18
C GLN A 395 -10.10 -1.38 -9.89
N GLY A 396 -10.47 -1.20 -11.17
CA GLY A 396 -9.99 -0.15 -12.06
C GLY A 396 -9.61 -0.66 -13.45
N TYR A 397 -9.03 0.22 -14.27
CA TYR A 397 -8.35 -0.10 -15.51
C TYR A 397 -6.83 -0.10 -15.33
N VAL A 398 -6.08 -0.80 -16.19
CA VAL A 398 -4.61 -0.77 -16.26
C VAL A 398 -4.17 -0.81 -17.71
N ASN A 399 -3.04 -0.17 -18.05
CA ASN A 399 -2.41 -0.31 -19.37
C ASN A 399 -1.93 -1.76 -19.57
N SER A 400 -2.18 -2.33 -20.75
CA SER A 400 -1.87 -3.73 -21.05
C SER A 400 -0.37 -4.07 -21.00
N ARG A 401 0.51 -3.08 -21.17
CA ARG A 401 1.98 -3.24 -21.13
C ARG A 401 2.50 -3.42 -19.70
N SER A 402 1.76 -2.94 -18.69
CA SER A 402 2.14 -3.01 -17.27
C SER A 402 1.86 -4.36 -16.61
N VAL A 403 1.26 -5.32 -17.35
CA VAL A 403 0.84 -6.63 -16.83
C VAL A 403 1.38 -7.78 -17.66
N LYS A 404 1.57 -8.94 -17.02
CA LYS A 404 1.88 -10.20 -17.66
C LYS A 404 0.71 -11.17 -17.54
N MET A 405 0.16 -11.59 -18.67
CA MET A 405 -0.92 -12.57 -18.73
C MET A 405 -0.48 -13.90 -18.10
N ALA A 406 -1.36 -14.52 -17.33
CA ALA A 406 -1.10 -15.72 -16.55
C ALA A 406 -2.03 -16.88 -16.97
N ASN A 407 -1.48 -18.10 -16.95
CA ASN A 407 -2.18 -19.32 -17.37
C ASN A 407 -3.25 -19.81 -16.37
N GLY A 408 -3.54 -19.06 -15.31
CA GLY A 408 -4.47 -19.44 -14.25
C GLY A 408 -4.42 -18.52 -13.04
N PRO A 409 -5.25 -18.78 -12.00
CA PRO A 409 -5.38 -17.91 -10.82
C PRO A 409 -4.09 -17.76 -10.00
N GLN A 410 -3.10 -18.64 -10.19
CA GLN A 410 -1.78 -18.54 -9.58
C GLN A 410 -0.95 -17.32 -10.02
N GLY A 411 -1.30 -16.69 -11.14
CA GLY A 411 -0.53 -15.58 -11.66
C GLY A 411 0.78 -15.97 -12.33
N SER A 412 1.52 -14.95 -12.77
CA SER A 412 2.84 -15.07 -13.36
C SER A 412 3.93 -15.26 -12.31
N TYR A 413 4.87 -16.16 -12.61
CA TYR A 413 6.12 -16.31 -11.87
C TYR A 413 6.91 -14.99 -11.85
N GLN A 414 7.32 -14.57 -10.66
CA GLN A 414 8.24 -13.45 -10.43
C GLN A 414 9.52 -13.99 -9.77
N GLY A 415 10.69 -13.64 -10.29
CA GLY A 415 11.97 -13.99 -9.67
C GLY A 415 12.16 -13.27 -8.32
N LEU A 416 12.77 -13.93 -7.34
CA LEU A 416 12.95 -13.39 -5.99
C LEU A 416 14.35 -13.65 -5.43
N ASN A 417 14.80 -14.90 -5.45
CA ASN A 417 16.11 -15.36 -4.93
C ASN A 417 16.45 -14.83 -3.52
N LYS A 418 15.49 -14.88 -2.57
CA LYS A 418 15.68 -14.47 -1.17
C LYS A 418 15.75 -15.68 -0.23
N TYR A 419 16.51 -15.55 0.86
CA TYR A 419 16.50 -16.53 1.95
C TYR A 419 15.32 -16.30 2.87
N VAL A 420 14.57 -17.36 3.18
CA VAL A 420 13.37 -17.31 4.04
C VAL A 420 13.51 -18.28 5.21
N THR A 421 13.32 -17.80 6.44
CA THR A 421 13.22 -18.65 7.64
C THR A 421 11.74 -18.94 7.92
N ILE A 422 11.34 -20.20 7.95
CA ILE A 422 9.94 -20.59 8.20
C ILE A 422 9.55 -20.29 9.65
N THR A 423 8.43 -19.60 9.85
CA THR A 423 7.95 -19.14 11.17
C THR A 423 6.72 -19.93 11.63
N SER A 424 5.78 -20.23 10.73
CA SER A 424 4.54 -20.95 11.08
C SER A 424 4.74 -22.47 11.18
N ASN A 425 4.08 -23.08 12.17
CA ASN A 425 3.92 -24.52 12.30
C ASN A 425 2.65 -24.99 11.56
N LYS A 426 2.60 -26.24 11.07
CA LYS A 426 1.46 -26.84 10.35
C LYS A 426 0.98 -26.10 9.08
N GLU A 427 1.75 -25.15 8.54
CA GLU A 427 1.45 -24.53 7.25
C GLU A 427 1.63 -25.57 6.12
N THR A 428 0.77 -25.53 5.10
CA THR A 428 0.79 -26.52 4.02
C THR A 428 1.79 -26.12 2.94
N LEU A 429 2.63 -27.07 2.54
CA LEU A 429 3.42 -26.98 1.31
C LEU A 429 2.63 -27.60 0.17
N TRP A 430 2.37 -26.83 -0.89
CA TRP A 430 1.57 -27.27 -2.03
C TRP A 430 2.45 -27.75 -3.20
N ALA A 431 2.00 -28.79 -3.90
CA ALA A 431 2.63 -29.35 -5.10
C ALA A 431 2.18 -28.62 -6.38
N ASN A 432 0.99 -28.02 -6.36
CA ASN A 432 0.43 -27.17 -7.40
C ASN A 432 -0.61 -26.24 -6.75
N PHE A 433 -1.19 -25.33 -7.54
CA PHE A 433 -2.24 -24.42 -7.06
C PHE A 433 -3.66 -25.03 -7.11
N ASN A 434 -3.79 -26.29 -7.56
CA ASN A 434 -5.04 -27.03 -7.65
C ASN A 434 -5.29 -27.88 -6.38
N GLY A 435 -4.81 -27.42 -5.21
CA GLY A 435 -5.01 -28.09 -3.92
C GLY A 435 -4.20 -29.37 -3.68
N LYS A 436 -3.29 -29.79 -4.57
CA LYS A 436 -2.46 -31.00 -4.30
C LYS A 436 -1.42 -30.71 -3.22
N LYS A 437 -1.59 -31.28 -2.02
CA LYS A 437 -0.62 -31.19 -0.91
C LYS A 437 0.70 -31.90 -1.24
N ARG A 438 1.82 -31.31 -0.82
CA ARG A 438 3.19 -31.86 -0.91
C ARG A 438 3.79 -32.19 0.46
N GLY A 439 3.37 -31.48 1.50
CA GLY A 439 3.85 -31.68 2.87
C GLY A 439 3.38 -30.57 3.82
N GLU A 440 4.10 -30.40 4.93
CA GLU A 440 3.83 -29.37 5.94
C GLU A 440 5.13 -28.78 6.50
N THR A 441 5.05 -27.56 7.05
CA THR A 441 6.17 -26.91 7.73
C THR A 441 6.56 -27.51 9.07
N SER A 442 5.80 -28.48 9.60
CA SER A 442 5.93 -29.02 10.96
C SER A 442 7.33 -29.56 11.33
N LYS A 443 8.10 -30.07 10.35
CA LYS A 443 9.52 -30.51 10.51
C LYS A 443 10.54 -29.48 10.01
N LEU A 444 10.08 -28.30 9.60
CA LEU A 444 10.83 -27.23 8.91
C LEU A 444 10.83 -25.88 9.66
N VAL A 445 9.96 -25.71 10.66
CA VAL A 445 9.87 -24.47 11.45
C VAL A 445 11.24 -24.05 12.01
N ASN A 446 11.54 -22.76 11.92
CA ASN A 446 12.80 -22.11 12.26
C ASN A 446 13.99 -22.46 11.35
N LYS A 447 13.86 -23.29 10.31
CA LYS A 447 14.93 -23.54 9.32
C LYS A 447 14.84 -22.54 8.17
N THR A 448 15.96 -22.36 7.46
CA THR A 448 16.13 -21.38 6.39
C THR A 448 16.23 -22.06 5.04
N PHE A 449 15.55 -21.52 4.05
CA PHE A 449 15.37 -22.06 2.70
C PHE A 449 15.54 -20.95 1.65
N LEU A 450 15.70 -21.31 0.38
CA LEU A 450 15.77 -20.36 -0.72
C LEU A 450 14.40 -20.25 -1.40
N ALA A 451 13.82 -19.05 -1.40
CA ALA A 451 12.66 -18.71 -2.21
C ALA A 451 13.15 -18.18 -3.57
N LYS A 452 13.21 -19.03 -4.59
CA LYS A 452 13.71 -18.65 -5.92
C LYS A 452 12.77 -17.67 -6.64
N GLY A 453 11.47 -17.79 -6.41
CA GLY A 453 10.47 -16.88 -6.95
C GLY A 453 9.17 -16.89 -6.16
N VAL A 454 8.29 -15.95 -6.50
CA VAL A 454 7.01 -15.68 -5.83
C VAL A 454 5.86 -15.63 -6.85
N TYR A 455 4.67 -16.01 -6.40
CA TYR A 455 3.42 -15.97 -7.13
C TYR A 455 2.39 -15.20 -6.29
N GLY A 456 1.89 -14.07 -6.79
CA GLY A 456 0.74 -13.41 -6.20
C GLY A 456 -0.54 -14.04 -6.73
N HIS A 457 -1.11 -14.98 -5.98
CA HIS A 457 -2.31 -15.71 -6.40
C HIS A 457 -3.55 -14.79 -6.31
N TYR A 458 -4.54 -15.03 -7.17
CA TYR A 458 -5.78 -14.27 -7.32
C TYR A 458 -6.60 -14.12 -6.02
N ASN A 459 -6.46 -15.08 -5.09
CA ASN A 459 -7.05 -15.05 -3.74
C ASN A 459 -6.33 -14.08 -2.77
N GLY A 460 -5.41 -13.24 -3.24
CA GLY A 460 -4.65 -12.28 -2.45
C GLY A 460 -3.46 -12.85 -1.68
N ILE A 461 -3.20 -14.16 -1.72
CA ILE A 461 -2.07 -14.79 -1.04
C ILE A 461 -0.83 -14.80 -1.95
N LYS A 462 0.30 -14.31 -1.44
CA LYS A 462 1.61 -14.50 -2.08
C LYS A 462 2.17 -15.87 -1.67
N TYR A 463 2.66 -16.66 -2.63
CA TYR A 463 3.29 -17.95 -2.40
C TYR A 463 4.74 -17.97 -2.90
N TYR A 464 5.68 -18.35 -2.04
CA TYR A 464 7.08 -18.59 -2.41
C TYR A 464 7.27 -19.99 -2.98
N SER A 465 8.04 -20.13 -4.06
CA SER A 465 8.56 -21.43 -4.51
C SER A 465 9.85 -21.74 -3.76
N THR A 466 9.77 -22.69 -2.82
CA THR A 466 10.81 -22.91 -1.80
C THR A 466 11.71 -24.12 -2.07
N TYR A 467 13.01 -23.98 -1.77
CA TYR A 467 14.05 -24.96 -2.06
C TYR A 467 14.99 -25.14 -0.85
N ASP A 468 15.52 -26.35 -0.65
CA ASP A 468 16.60 -26.62 0.30
C ASP A 468 18.01 -26.39 -0.31
N SER A 469 19.05 -26.50 0.52
CA SER A 469 20.45 -26.31 0.11
C SER A 469 21.03 -27.41 -0.79
N LYS A 470 20.26 -28.47 -1.10
CA LYS A 470 20.58 -29.43 -2.15
C LYS A 470 19.86 -29.10 -3.47
N GLY A 471 19.19 -27.95 -3.54
CA GLY A 471 18.38 -27.55 -4.68
C GLY A 471 17.04 -28.32 -4.79
N LYS A 472 16.67 -29.13 -3.79
CA LYS A 472 15.42 -29.89 -3.83
C LYS A 472 14.24 -28.97 -3.58
N TRP A 473 13.28 -28.99 -4.50
CA TRP A 473 12.04 -28.22 -4.36
C TRP A 473 11.14 -28.80 -3.26
N LEU A 474 10.73 -27.96 -2.32
CA LEU A 474 9.93 -28.35 -1.14
C LEU A 474 8.44 -28.13 -1.36
N GLY A 475 8.06 -27.10 -2.13
CA GLY A 475 6.69 -26.76 -2.46
C GLY A 475 6.45 -25.26 -2.56
N TYR A 476 5.21 -24.89 -2.90
CA TYR A 476 4.71 -23.54 -2.73
C TYR A 476 4.32 -23.32 -1.27
N LEU A 477 4.88 -22.28 -0.65
CA LEU A 477 4.67 -21.90 0.75
C LEU A 477 3.99 -20.53 0.82
N ASN A 478 2.95 -20.39 1.65
CA ASN A 478 2.33 -19.09 1.96
C ASN A 478 3.39 -18.12 2.50
N ALA A 479 3.55 -16.95 1.87
CA ALA A 479 4.60 -16.00 2.21
C ALA A 479 4.50 -15.47 3.64
N LYS A 480 3.29 -15.35 4.20
CA LYS A 480 3.07 -14.92 5.60
C LYS A 480 3.63 -15.91 6.64
N SER A 481 3.90 -17.16 6.23
CA SER A 481 4.37 -18.24 7.10
C SER A 481 5.89 -18.44 7.08
N ALA A 482 6.62 -17.50 6.49
CA ALA A 482 8.06 -17.36 6.63
C ALA A 482 8.46 -15.87 6.76
N LYS A 483 9.68 -15.62 7.23
CA LYS A 483 10.31 -14.30 7.27
C LYS A 483 11.46 -14.24 6.26
N GLU A 484 11.46 -13.24 5.37
CA GLU A 484 12.62 -12.95 4.51
C GLU A 484 13.82 -12.47 5.32
N THR A 485 15.03 -12.81 4.84
CA THR A 485 16.28 -12.62 5.58
C THR A 485 17.43 -12.22 4.64
N ASN A 486 18.33 -11.38 5.15
CA ASN A 486 19.39 -10.73 4.37
C ASN A 486 20.54 -11.68 3.95
N GLY A 487 20.51 -12.97 4.34
CA GLY A 487 21.57 -13.92 4.04
C GLY A 487 21.27 -15.35 4.50
N PRO A 488 22.11 -16.32 4.09
CA PRO A 488 21.86 -17.75 4.28
C PRO A 488 21.81 -18.19 5.75
N GLN A 489 22.29 -17.38 6.70
CA GLN A 489 22.16 -17.62 8.14
C GLN A 489 20.72 -17.63 8.67
N GLY A 490 19.80 -16.99 7.95
CA GLY A 490 18.42 -16.84 8.36
C GLY A 490 18.22 -15.89 9.54
N SER A 491 17.04 -15.99 10.17
CA SER A 491 16.64 -15.13 11.28
C SER A 491 17.41 -15.47 12.56
N TYR A 492 17.92 -14.43 13.23
CA TYR A 492 18.32 -14.53 14.64
C TYR A 492 17.15 -15.00 15.49
N ARG A 493 17.40 -15.96 16.38
CA ARG A 493 16.44 -16.38 17.42
C ARG A 493 17.12 -16.30 18.77
N SER A 494 16.48 -15.63 19.72
CA SER A 494 16.93 -15.61 21.11
C SER A 494 17.01 -17.04 21.67
N PHE A 495 18.05 -17.31 22.46
CA PHE A 495 18.32 -18.62 23.05
C PHE A 495 18.70 -18.51 24.53
N ASN A 496 19.57 -17.55 24.87
CA ASN A 496 20.00 -17.18 26.23
C ASN A 496 20.22 -18.35 27.19
N LYS A 497 21.11 -19.29 26.84
CA LYS A 497 21.47 -20.43 27.69
C LYS A 497 22.97 -20.62 27.81
N GLN A 498 23.41 -21.12 28.97
CA GLN A 498 24.78 -21.59 29.16
C GLN A 498 25.01 -22.88 28.38
N VAL A 499 26.13 -22.93 27.65
CA VAL A 499 26.60 -24.09 26.90
C VAL A 499 28.07 -24.36 27.22
N VAL A 500 28.43 -25.62 27.45
CA VAL A 500 29.82 -26.07 27.58
C VAL A 500 30.33 -26.48 26.20
N VAL A 501 31.53 -26.02 25.82
CA VAL A 501 32.18 -26.47 24.58
C VAL A 501 32.82 -27.84 24.79
N THR A 502 32.30 -28.85 24.10
CA THR A 502 32.63 -30.27 24.29
C THR A 502 33.50 -30.85 23.17
N SER A 503 33.80 -30.09 22.11
CA SER A 503 34.66 -30.51 21.01
C SER A 503 35.71 -29.45 20.65
N LYS A 504 36.94 -29.90 20.37
CA LYS A 504 38.07 -29.05 19.92
C LYS A 504 38.09 -28.83 18.40
N ASN A 505 37.23 -29.52 17.65
CA ASN A 505 37.38 -29.72 16.20
C ASN A 505 36.50 -28.77 15.37
N TYR A 506 36.17 -27.59 15.89
CA TYR A 506 35.30 -26.61 15.21
C TYR A 506 35.95 -25.22 15.19
N ASN A 507 35.75 -24.48 14.09
CA ASN A 507 36.08 -23.06 14.07
C ASN A 507 34.95 -22.24 14.72
N LEU A 508 35.33 -21.13 15.35
CA LEU A 508 34.44 -20.00 15.62
C LEU A 508 34.61 -18.98 14.50
N TRP A 509 33.49 -18.51 13.94
CA TRP A 509 33.47 -17.60 12.79
C TRP A 509 33.16 -16.17 13.22
N SER A 510 33.72 -15.17 12.54
CA SER A 510 33.41 -13.74 12.77
C SER A 510 32.20 -13.27 11.96
N ASN A 511 31.78 -14.02 10.94
CA ASN A 511 30.60 -13.77 10.11
C ASN A 511 30.15 -15.07 9.43
N PHE A 512 29.04 -15.02 8.70
CA PHE A 512 28.53 -16.17 7.92
C PHE A 512 29.15 -16.29 6.51
N ASN A 513 30.11 -15.42 6.17
CA ASN A 513 31.00 -15.58 5.01
C ASN A 513 32.25 -16.43 5.37
N TRP A 514 32.16 -17.22 6.44
CA TRP A 514 33.19 -18.15 6.94
C TRP A 514 34.56 -17.52 7.23
N LYS A 515 34.63 -16.22 7.55
CA LYS A 515 35.87 -15.63 8.10
C LYS A 515 36.13 -16.21 9.49
N LYS A 516 37.24 -16.93 9.65
CA LYS A 516 37.63 -17.60 10.91
C LYS A 516 38.04 -16.55 11.97
N LYS A 517 37.54 -16.70 13.20
CA LYS A 517 37.88 -15.86 14.36
C LYS A 517 38.82 -16.58 15.33
N GLN A 518 38.53 -17.84 15.66
CA GLN A 518 39.39 -18.71 16.48
C GLN A 518 38.99 -20.20 16.35
N SER A 519 39.68 -21.10 17.07
CA SER A 519 39.30 -22.52 17.20
C SER A 519 38.56 -22.77 18.51
N SER A 520 37.63 -23.73 18.51
CA SER A 520 36.92 -24.18 19.72
C SER A 520 37.84 -24.89 20.72
N SER A 521 39.06 -25.27 20.32
CA SER A 521 40.10 -25.78 21.23
C SER A 521 40.44 -24.78 22.35
N LYS A 522 40.43 -23.46 22.07
CA LYS A 522 40.65 -22.40 23.08
C LYS A 522 39.51 -22.25 24.08
N LEU A 523 38.33 -22.78 23.76
CA LEU A 523 37.10 -22.70 24.56
C LEU A 523 36.76 -24.04 25.27
N TYR A 524 37.53 -25.09 25.02
CA TYR A 524 37.19 -26.46 25.41
C TYR A 524 37.02 -26.64 26.94
N ASN A 525 35.97 -27.35 27.34
CA ASN A 525 35.59 -27.63 28.75
C ASN A 525 35.24 -26.36 29.59
N GLN A 526 35.04 -25.21 28.95
CA GLN A 526 34.56 -23.97 29.57
C GLN A 526 33.08 -23.71 29.18
N SER A 527 32.36 -22.94 30.01
CA SER A 527 30.96 -22.56 29.80
C SER A 527 30.86 -21.16 29.19
N TYR A 528 29.96 -20.98 28.23
CA TYR A 528 29.69 -19.72 27.53
C TYR A 528 28.19 -19.46 27.44
N LEU A 529 27.81 -18.18 27.44
CA LEU A 529 26.44 -17.79 27.18
C LEU A 529 26.18 -17.80 25.66
N ALA A 530 25.39 -18.76 25.19
CA ALA A 530 24.82 -18.74 23.85
C ALA A 530 23.57 -17.83 23.85
N LYS A 531 23.73 -16.57 23.44
CA LYS A 531 22.62 -15.59 23.44
C LYS A 531 21.56 -15.88 22.39
N GLY A 532 21.98 -16.30 21.19
CA GLY A 532 21.07 -16.63 20.11
C GLY A 532 21.55 -17.77 19.22
N ILE A 533 20.61 -18.31 18.44
CA ILE A 533 20.81 -19.40 17.49
C ILE A 533 20.38 -18.96 16.08
N TYR A 534 21.19 -19.33 15.10
CA TYR A 534 20.93 -19.19 13.67
C TYR A 534 20.82 -20.58 13.06
N ASN A 535 19.84 -20.80 12.18
CA ASN A 535 19.66 -22.06 11.46
C ASN A 535 19.97 -21.78 9.99
N HIS A 536 21.23 -22.03 9.63
CA HIS A 536 21.79 -21.63 8.35
C HIS A 536 21.31 -22.57 7.23
N TYR A 537 21.16 -22.03 6.02
CA TYR A 537 20.65 -22.70 4.82
C TYR A 537 21.37 -24.03 4.52
N ASN A 538 22.69 -24.09 4.74
CA ASN A 538 23.50 -25.32 4.65
C ASN A 538 23.12 -26.47 5.63
N GLY A 539 22.05 -26.34 6.39
CA GLY A 539 21.53 -27.35 7.32
C GLY A 539 22.22 -27.42 8.68
N SER A 540 23.21 -26.56 8.95
CA SER A 540 23.85 -26.44 10.26
C SER A 540 23.27 -25.31 11.10
N SER A 541 23.20 -25.51 12.41
CA SER A 541 22.85 -24.49 13.38
C SER A 541 24.11 -23.90 14.03
N TYR A 542 24.08 -22.61 14.35
CA TYR A 542 25.19 -21.88 14.97
C TYR A 542 24.70 -21.03 16.15
N TYR A 543 25.39 -21.10 17.29
CA TYR A 543 25.19 -20.21 18.43
C TYR A 543 26.08 -18.97 18.31
N SER A 544 25.56 -17.80 18.68
CA SER A 544 26.37 -16.63 19.01
C SER A 544 26.81 -16.73 20.47
N VAL A 545 28.10 -16.99 20.72
CA VAL A 545 28.65 -17.32 22.04
C VAL A 545 29.44 -16.17 22.67
N TYR A 546 29.25 -15.98 23.98
CA TYR A 546 29.82 -14.89 24.78
C TYR A 546 30.48 -15.46 26.05
N ASP A 547 31.58 -14.87 26.49
CA ASP A 547 32.26 -15.26 27.74
C ASP A 547 31.58 -14.69 29.00
N SER A 548 32.10 -15.04 30.18
CA SER A 548 31.61 -14.55 31.47
C SER A 548 31.77 -13.04 31.67
N LYS A 549 32.60 -12.36 30.87
CA LYS A 549 32.72 -10.89 30.81
C LYS A 549 31.80 -10.29 29.73
N ASN A 550 30.82 -11.05 29.25
CA ASN A 550 29.85 -10.65 28.21
C ASN A 550 30.51 -10.33 26.84
N ARG A 551 31.77 -10.76 26.60
CA ARG A 551 32.51 -10.47 25.35
C ARG A 551 32.28 -11.56 24.31
N TRP A 552 32.00 -11.15 23.07
CA TRP A 552 31.63 -12.05 21.99
C TRP A 552 32.82 -12.86 21.43
N GLN A 553 32.67 -14.20 21.44
CA GLN A 553 33.71 -15.14 21.06
C GLN A 553 33.63 -15.60 19.59
N GLY A 554 32.45 -15.49 18.97
CA GLY A 554 32.20 -15.87 17.58
C GLY A 554 30.86 -16.60 17.38
N TYR A 555 30.62 -17.05 16.15
CA TYR A 555 29.58 -18.03 15.83
C TYR A 555 30.16 -19.45 15.88
N LEU A 556 29.59 -20.32 16.72
CA LEU A 556 30.04 -21.70 16.93
C LEU A 556 28.94 -22.68 16.52
N ASN A 557 29.27 -23.76 15.78
CA ASN A 557 28.31 -24.79 15.40
C ASN A 557 27.74 -25.48 16.67
N THR A 558 26.42 -25.68 16.74
CA THR A 558 25.78 -26.21 17.97
C THR A 558 26.29 -27.60 18.35
N LYS A 559 26.72 -28.42 17.39
CA LYS A 559 27.31 -29.76 17.62
C LYS A 559 28.64 -29.73 18.38
N ALA A 560 29.31 -28.58 18.48
CA ALA A 560 30.52 -28.40 19.28
C ALA A 560 30.25 -28.27 20.79
N THR A 561 28.98 -28.28 21.20
CA THR A 561 28.54 -27.87 22.54
C THR A 561 27.51 -28.81 23.17
N LYS A 562 27.40 -28.75 24.50
CA LYS A 562 26.31 -29.36 25.28
C LYS A 562 25.67 -28.30 26.17
N LEU A 563 24.35 -28.31 26.30
CA LEU A 563 23.66 -27.47 27.28
C LEU A 563 24.11 -27.79 28.70
N THR A 564 24.39 -26.76 29.49
CA THR A 564 24.74 -26.91 30.91
C THR A 564 23.49 -27.27 31.70
N THR A 565 23.56 -28.30 32.55
CA THR A 565 22.54 -28.59 33.57
C THR A 565 22.47 -27.40 34.53
N SER A 566 21.33 -26.73 34.63
CA SER A 566 21.20 -25.55 35.50
C SER A 566 21.30 -25.92 36.99
N ASP A 567 21.72 -24.97 37.82
CA ASP A 567 21.72 -25.17 39.27
C ASP A 567 20.30 -25.44 39.78
N ALA A 568 19.26 -24.80 39.23
CA ALA A 568 17.87 -25.17 39.51
C ALA A 568 17.51 -26.65 39.25
N GLN A 569 18.20 -27.36 38.34
CA GLN A 569 18.06 -28.81 38.15
C GLN A 569 18.91 -29.62 39.14
N LYS A 570 20.07 -29.10 39.56
CA LYS A 570 20.88 -29.67 40.65
C LYS A 570 20.17 -29.55 42.00
N MET A 571 19.58 -28.40 42.32
CA MET A 571 18.85 -28.16 43.57
C MET A 571 17.64 -29.06 43.75
N LYS A 572 16.95 -29.47 42.67
CA LYS A 572 15.90 -30.52 42.76
C LYS A 572 16.47 -31.86 43.25
N LYS A 573 17.69 -32.23 42.85
CA LYS A 573 18.38 -33.43 43.35
C LYS A 573 18.90 -33.24 44.79
N VAL A 574 19.40 -32.05 45.13
CA VAL A 574 19.78 -31.70 46.51
C VAL A 574 18.57 -31.78 47.43
N GLN A 575 17.42 -31.21 47.06
CA GLN A 575 16.18 -31.30 47.85
C GLN A 575 15.73 -32.75 48.06
N ALA A 576 15.83 -33.60 47.03
CA ALA A 576 15.53 -35.03 47.16
C ALA A 576 16.48 -35.75 48.13
N LEU A 577 17.78 -35.43 48.10
CA LEU A 577 18.76 -35.92 49.07
C LEU A 577 18.42 -35.44 50.50
N LEU A 578 18.12 -34.15 50.69
CA LEU A 578 17.77 -33.57 51.98
C LEU A 578 16.50 -34.22 52.55
N ASN A 579 15.44 -34.34 51.73
CA ASN A 579 14.20 -35.00 52.10
C ASN A 579 14.41 -36.48 52.51
N LYS A 580 15.32 -37.19 51.83
CA LYS A 580 15.55 -38.63 52.08
C LYS A 580 16.47 -38.92 53.27
N LYS A 581 17.50 -38.11 53.53
CA LYS A 581 18.53 -38.39 54.55
C LYS A 581 18.51 -37.46 55.76
N TYR A 582 17.96 -36.25 55.65
CA TYR A 582 18.17 -35.17 56.61
C TYR A 582 16.88 -34.47 57.06
N LYS A 583 15.71 -35.10 56.87
CA LYS A 583 14.41 -34.61 57.35
C LYS A 583 14.24 -34.86 58.85
N SER A 584 14.79 -33.96 59.67
CA SER A 584 14.63 -33.96 61.14
C SER A 584 14.66 -32.53 61.68
N SER A 585 13.89 -32.24 62.74
CA SER A 585 13.92 -30.96 63.48
C SER A 585 15.27 -30.66 64.13
N ASN A 586 16.16 -31.65 64.24
CA ASN A 586 17.54 -31.47 64.69
C ASN A 586 18.44 -30.74 63.67
N TYR A 587 17.97 -30.51 62.44
CA TYR A 587 18.72 -29.83 61.38
C TYR A 587 17.95 -28.63 60.81
N GLY A 588 18.63 -27.50 60.66
CA GLY A 588 18.27 -26.40 59.77
C GLY A 588 19.28 -26.34 58.63
N ILE A 589 18.89 -26.68 57.42
CA ILE A 589 19.77 -26.78 56.25
C ILE A 589 19.28 -25.83 55.17
N HIS A 590 20.18 -25.01 54.63
CA HIS A 590 19.87 -24.18 53.46
C HIS A 590 21.05 -24.19 52.48
N VAL A 591 20.74 -24.47 51.21
CA VAL A 591 21.68 -24.44 50.09
C VAL A 591 21.19 -23.40 49.10
N LEU A 592 22.07 -22.50 48.66
CA LEU A 592 21.77 -21.36 47.80
C LEU A 592 22.81 -21.26 46.68
N SER A 593 22.39 -21.38 45.41
CA SER A 593 23.27 -21.12 44.27
C SER A 593 23.59 -19.63 44.19
N LEU A 594 24.87 -19.30 44.06
CA LEU A 594 25.34 -17.95 43.73
C LEU A 594 25.34 -17.70 42.20
N THR A 595 24.97 -18.71 41.40
CA THR A 595 24.87 -18.64 39.93
C THR A 595 23.47 -18.21 39.46
N ASP A 596 22.41 -18.84 39.99
CA ASP A 596 21.03 -18.62 39.54
C ASP A 596 20.01 -18.36 40.68
N GLY A 597 20.47 -18.26 41.93
CA GLY A 597 19.63 -18.01 43.10
C GLY A 597 18.72 -19.19 43.49
N SER A 598 18.80 -20.33 42.82
CA SER A 598 18.02 -21.52 43.19
C SER A 598 18.46 -22.08 44.55
N THR A 599 17.52 -22.67 45.27
CA THR A 599 17.73 -23.15 46.65
C THR A 599 17.22 -24.58 46.87
N ALA A 600 17.77 -25.22 47.91
CA ALA A 600 17.25 -26.44 48.51
C ALA A 600 17.38 -26.35 50.03
N SER A 601 16.40 -26.85 50.79
CA SER A 601 16.34 -26.60 52.24
C SER A 601 15.53 -27.64 53.02
N ILE A 602 15.93 -27.87 54.27
CA ILE A 602 15.12 -28.51 55.32
C ILE A 602 15.10 -27.54 56.50
N ASN A 603 13.91 -27.22 57.01
CA ASN A 603 13.70 -26.32 58.15
C ASN A 603 14.48 -24.99 58.04
N GLY A 604 14.67 -24.46 56.82
CA GLY A 604 15.53 -23.29 56.58
C GLY A 604 15.14 -22.03 57.36
N ASN A 605 13.88 -21.93 57.76
CA ASN A 605 13.30 -20.84 58.55
C ASN A 605 13.18 -21.15 60.06
N GLN A 606 13.57 -22.36 60.51
CA GLN A 606 13.60 -22.70 61.94
C GLN A 606 14.69 -21.89 62.63
N ARG A 607 14.37 -21.31 63.81
CA ARG A 607 15.33 -20.58 64.63
C ARG A 607 16.20 -21.55 65.43
N PHE A 608 17.49 -21.23 65.53
CA PHE A 608 18.45 -21.87 66.41
C PHE A 608 19.20 -20.79 67.20
N THR A 609 19.82 -21.19 68.31
CA THR A 609 20.83 -20.37 69.00
C THR A 609 22.06 -20.24 68.11
N ALA A 610 22.31 -19.06 67.57
CA ALA A 610 23.26 -18.85 66.47
C ALA A 610 24.74 -19.17 66.80
N ALA A 611 25.07 -19.32 68.08
CA ALA A 611 26.42 -19.55 68.58
C ALA A 611 27.42 -18.53 67.99
N SER A 612 28.59 -18.97 67.51
CA SER A 612 29.56 -18.09 66.83
C SER A 612 29.27 -17.82 65.34
N THR A 613 28.17 -18.33 64.76
CA THR A 613 27.72 -17.86 63.43
C THR A 613 27.07 -16.47 63.51
N GLY A 614 26.53 -16.10 64.68
CA GLY A 614 26.06 -14.74 65.00
C GLY A 614 27.12 -13.63 64.92
N LYS A 615 28.38 -13.96 64.63
CA LYS A 615 29.47 -13.02 64.37
C LYS A 615 29.51 -12.50 62.93
N LEU A 616 28.84 -13.18 61.99
CA LEU A 616 28.79 -12.78 60.57
C LEU A 616 28.28 -11.35 60.33
N PRO A 617 27.26 -10.82 61.04
CA PRO A 617 26.84 -9.41 60.91
C PRO A 617 27.95 -8.40 61.21
N ALA A 618 28.77 -8.63 62.24
CA ALA A 618 29.86 -7.73 62.60
C ALA A 618 31.04 -7.84 61.63
N LEU A 619 31.36 -9.05 61.17
CA LEU A 619 32.36 -9.31 60.12
C LEU A 619 31.97 -8.62 58.80
N TYR A 620 30.76 -8.89 58.31
CA TYR A 620 30.19 -8.28 57.10
C TYR A 620 30.22 -6.75 57.15
N TYR A 621 29.62 -6.16 58.18
CA TYR A 621 29.46 -4.71 58.24
C TYR A 621 30.81 -3.99 58.40
N THR A 622 31.76 -4.57 59.13
CA THR A 622 33.11 -3.98 59.23
C THR A 622 33.83 -4.03 57.88
N GLN A 623 33.79 -5.15 57.16
CA GLN A 623 34.37 -5.24 55.81
C GLN A 623 33.70 -4.25 54.84
N LYS A 624 32.38 -4.13 54.87
CA LYS A 624 31.60 -3.17 54.07
C LYS A 624 31.99 -1.71 54.34
N MET A 625 32.17 -1.33 55.61
CA MET A 625 32.62 0.00 55.97
C MET A 625 34.08 0.26 55.56
N ILE A 626 34.94 -0.78 55.55
CA ILE A 626 36.31 -0.71 55.01
C ILE A 626 36.30 -0.54 53.48
N ASN A 627 35.51 -1.34 52.76
CA ASN A 627 35.34 -1.25 51.31
C ASN A 627 34.81 0.13 50.89
N ALA A 628 33.83 0.65 51.63
CA ALA A 628 33.29 2.00 51.45
C ALA A 628 34.22 3.12 51.94
N LYS A 629 35.46 2.82 52.35
CA LYS A 629 36.48 3.74 52.90
C LYS A 629 36.04 4.54 54.14
N LYS A 630 34.96 4.12 54.82
CA LYS A 630 34.43 4.73 56.05
C LYS A 630 35.18 4.29 57.31
N LEU A 631 35.90 3.18 57.23
CA LEU A 631 36.85 2.72 58.24
C LEU A 631 38.21 2.44 57.61
N ASN A 632 39.28 2.85 58.29
CA ASN A 632 40.64 2.46 57.92
C ASN A 632 40.94 1.08 58.56
N PRO A 633 41.22 0.02 57.77
CA PRO A 633 41.46 -1.34 58.30
C PRO A 633 42.66 -1.40 59.26
N ASN A 634 43.66 -0.55 59.03
CA ASN A 634 44.92 -0.50 59.77
C ASN A 634 44.89 0.44 60.97
N LYS A 635 43.84 1.27 61.12
CA LYS A 635 43.70 2.13 62.30
C LYS A 635 43.58 1.25 63.55
N LYS A 636 44.48 1.44 64.51
CA LYS A 636 44.45 0.75 65.79
C LYS A 636 43.46 1.41 66.74
N TYR A 637 42.71 0.58 67.47
CA TYR A 637 41.79 1.00 68.53
C TYR A 637 42.17 0.27 69.81
N GLN A 638 41.87 0.89 70.95
CA GLN A 638 42.23 0.34 72.26
C GLN A 638 41.28 -0.80 72.65
N TYR A 639 41.84 -1.94 73.07
CA TYR A 639 41.13 -2.97 73.80
C TYR A 639 40.86 -2.45 75.21
N ASN A 640 39.62 -2.04 75.48
CA ASN A 640 39.14 -1.60 76.78
C ASN A 640 37.74 -2.18 77.03
N ASP A 641 37.27 -2.12 78.27
CA ASP A 641 36.08 -2.87 78.67
C ASP A 641 34.78 -2.45 77.97
N ARG A 642 34.75 -1.26 77.36
CA ARG A 642 33.57 -0.70 76.69
C ARG A 642 33.05 -1.59 75.56
N ILE A 643 33.90 -2.45 74.98
CA ILE A 643 33.48 -3.44 73.97
C ILE A 643 32.51 -4.50 74.54
N ASN A 644 32.56 -4.77 75.85
CA ASN A 644 31.70 -5.74 76.53
C ASN A 644 30.40 -5.11 77.06
N GLN A 645 30.24 -3.80 76.89
CA GLN A 645 29.16 -3.00 77.48
C GLN A 645 28.03 -2.70 76.47
N MET A 646 27.90 -3.52 75.41
CA MET A 646 26.80 -3.45 74.45
C MET A 646 25.71 -4.46 74.85
N THR A 647 24.74 -4.01 75.64
CA THR A 647 23.60 -4.80 76.13
C THR A 647 22.88 -5.52 74.99
N ASN A 648 22.56 -6.81 75.17
CA ASN A 648 21.92 -7.71 74.20
C ASN A 648 22.73 -8.07 72.93
N TYR A 649 23.95 -7.54 72.76
CA TYR A 649 24.82 -7.82 71.60
C TYR A 649 26.20 -8.38 71.95
N SER A 650 26.70 -8.16 73.17
CA SER A 650 28.05 -8.59 73.58
C SER A 650 28.12 -10.10 73.86
N TYR A 651 29.07 -10.79 73.22
CA TYR A 651 29.49 -12.14 73.62
C TYR A 651 30.16 -12.10 75.01
N MET A 652 30.18 -13.25 75.69
CA MET A 652 30.86 -13.41 76.98
C MET A 652 32.37 -13.13 76.91
N ARG A 653 32.97 -12.86 78.08
CA ARG A 653 34.39 -12.50 78.24
C ARG A 653 35.35 -13.63 77.85
N GLY A 654 35.05 -14.85 78.29
CA GLY A 654 35.82 -16.06 77.98
C GLY A 654 35.35 -16.79 76.71
N GLY A 655 35.85 -18.00 76.48
CA GLY A 655 35.44 -18.88 75.38
C GLY A 655 36.52 -19.03 74.30
N ALA A 656 36.10 -19.05 73.02
CA ALA A 656 37.04 -19.07 71.91
C ALA A 656 37.56 -17.67 71.58
N GLY A 657 38.88 -17.51 71.40
CA GLY A 657 39.49 -16.24 70.98
C GLY A 657 40.94 -16.06 71.42
N ILE A 658 41.62 -15.12 70.78
CA ILE A 658 42.98 -14.66 71.08
C ILE A 658 42.94 -13.39 71.93
N LEU A 659 42.02 -12.47 71.66
CA LEU A 659 42.00 -11.13 72.28
C LEU A 659 41.74 -11.19 73.80
N GLN A 660 40.96 -12.16 74.27
CA GLN A 660 40.74 -12.43 75.71
C GLN A 660 42.04 -12.70 76.49
N GLY A 661 43.09 -13.21 75.82
CA GLY A 661 44.40 -13.49 76.40
C GLY A 661 45.43 -12.39 76.12
N LYS A 662 44.99 -11.14 75.95
CA LYS A 662 45.84 -9.97 75.72
C LYS A 662 45.65 -8.92 76.82
N PRO A 663 46.70 -8.15 77.18
CA PRO A 663 46.57 -7.12 78.20
C PRO A 663 45.52 -6.07 77.83
N MET A 664 44.63 -5.75 78.77
CA MET A 664 43.71 -4.62 78.64
C MET A 664 44.53 -3.32 78.48
N GLY A 665 44.04 -2.41 77.64
CA GLY A 665 44.77 -1.20 77.23
C GLY A 665 45.61 -1.35 75.96
N SER A 666 45.86 -2.57 75.47
CA SER A 666 46.57 -2.84 74.21
C SER A 666 45.83 -2.30 72.97
N TYR A 667 46.54 -2.05 71.87
CA TYR A 667 45.99 -1.44 70.65
C TYR A 667 46.05 -2.37 69.43
N TYR A 668 44.89 -2.65 68.80
CA TYR A 668 44.75 -3.58 67.68
C TYR A 668 44.01 -2.97 66.48
N SER A 669 44.36 -3.38 65.27
CA SER A 669 43.69 -2.90 64.04
C SER A 669 42.38 -3.67 63.78
N LEU A 670 41.45 -3.04 63.05
CA LEU A 670 40.20 -3.70 62.67
C LEU A 670 40.45 -4.94 61.82
N ASP A 671 41.43 -4.88 60.91
CA ASP A 671 41.84 -6.02 60.07
C ASP A 671 42.35 -7.20 60.91
N GLN A 672 43.27 -6.96 61.85
CA GLN A 672 43.82 -7.98 62.73
C GLN A 672 42.72 -8.65 63.58
N ILE A 673 41.78 -7.86 64.10
CA ILE A 673 40.66 -8.38 64.88
C ILE A 673 39.65 -9.12 63.98
N MET A 674 39.45 -8.70 62.73
CA MET A 674 38.58 -9.39 61.77
C MET A 674 39.14 -10.77 61.41
N ASN A 675 40.46 -10.85 61.18
CA ASN A 675 41.19 -12.10 61.03
C ASN A 675 40.97 -13.02 62.25
N TRP A 676 41.20 -12.51 63.47
CA TRP A 676 40.99 -13.32 64.69
C TRP A 676 39.54 -13.79 64.89
N THR A 677 38.57 -12.91 64.60
CA THR A 677 37.13 -13.20 64.73
C THR A 677 36.64 -14.24 63.72
N ALA A 678 37.21 -14.26 62.51
CA ALA A 678 36.96 -15.30 61.52
C ALA A 678 37.73 -16.60 61.86
N LYS A 679 39.07 -16.54 61.88
CA LYS A 679 39.97 -17.70 61.94
C LYS A 679 39.90 -18.48 63.25
N TYR A 680 39.88 -17.79 64.39
CA TYR A 680 39.87 -18.39 65.74
C TYR A 680 38.51 -18.23 66.45
N SER A 681 37.47 -17.80 65.71
CA SER A 681 36.12 -17.60 66.24
C SER A 681 36.04 -16.68 67.46
N ASP A 682 36.87 -15.62 67.53
CA ASP A 682 37.08 -14.79 68.72
C ASP A 682 35.78 -14.14 69.28
N ASN A 683 35.49 -14.37 70.57
CA ASN A 683 34.40 -13.74 71.32
C ASN A 683 34.68 -12.25 71.59
N GLN A 684 35.86 -11.93 72.13
CA GLN A 684 36.25 -10.54 72.42
C GLN A 684 36.52 -9.77 71.12
N GLY A 685 37.06 -10.45 70.11
CA GLY A 685 37.18 -9.89 68.75
C GLY A 685 35.83 -9.51 68.15
N ALA A 686 34.80 -10.36 68.26
CA ALA A 686 33.45 -10.02 67.81
C ALA A 686 32.85 -8.81 68.54
N ASN A 687 33.11 -8.68 69.85
CA ASN A 687 32.71 -7.50 70.63
C ASN A 687 33.45 -6.24 70.17
N PHE A 688 34.75 -6.35 69.89
CA PHE A 688 35.58 -5.25 69.39
C PHE A 688 35.12 -4.77 68.00
N LEU A 689 34.79 -5.70 67.08
CA LEU A 689 34.16 -5.38 65.80
C LEU A 689 32.76 -4.77 66.00
N GLY A 690 31.96 -5.30 66.92
CA GLY A 690 30.65 -4.76 67.26
C GLY A 690 30.72 -3.30 67.73
N TYR A 691 31.71 -2.98 68.56
CA TYR A 691 31.92 -1.65 69.12
C TYR A 691 32.50 -0.68 68.09
N TYR A 692 33.67 -0.98 67.51
CA TYR A 692 34.40 -0.06 66.63
C TYR A 692 34.05 -0.18 65.14
N GLY A 693 33.69 -1.37 64.66
CA GLY A 693 33.37 -1.63 63.25
C GLY A 693 31.89 -1.45 62.89
N ALA A 694 30.98 -1.97 63.72
CA ALA A 694 29.53 -1.84 63.59
C ALA A 694 28.95 -0.59 64.27
N ASN A 695 29.81 0.29 64.80
CA ASN A 695 29.47 1.47 65.60
C ASN A 695 28.46 1.12 66.72
N LYS A 696 28.89 0.26 67.65
CA LYS A 696 28.10 -0.23 68.79
C LYS A 696 26.76 -0.89 68.39
N PHE A 697 26.74 -1.64 67.28
CA PHE A 697 25.52 -2.16 66.64
C PHE A 697 24.45 -1.07 66.39
N SER A 698 24.91 0.06 65.81
CA SER A 698 24.10 1.23 65.46
C SER A 698 22.79 0.89 64.72
N PRO A 699 21.72 1.70 64.85
CA PRO A 699 20.48 1.50 64.10
C PRO A 699 20.67 1.33 62.59
N THR A 700 21.65 2.05 62.00
CA THR A 700 22.05 1.92 60.60
C THR A 700 22.55 0.51 60.27
N MET A 701 23.47 -0.03 61.08
CA MET A 701 23.96 -1.40 60.91
C MET A 701 22.84 -2.42 61.10
N ARG A 702 21.98 -2.25 62.10
CA ARG A 702 20.84 -3.15 62.34
C ARG A 702 19.84 -3.13 61.17
N LYS A 703 19.59 -1.95 60.56
CA LYS A 703 18.75 -1.82 59.36
C LYS A 703 19.38 -2.51 58.14
N ASP A 704 20.68 -2.34 57.93
CA ASP A 704 21.44 -2.97 56.83
C ASP A 704 21.40 -4.50 56.91
N ILE A 705 21.70 -5.06 58.09
CA ILE A 705 21.58 -6.49 58.37
C ILE A 705 20.13 -6.99 58.22
N SER A 706 19.15 -6.21 58.67
CA SER A 706 17.73 -6.55 58.54
C SER A 706 17.29 -6.68 57.07
N GLY A 707 17.83 -5.84 56.19
CA GLY A 707 17.59 -5.90 54.75
C GLY A 707 18.14 -7.17 54.11
N ILE A 708 19.31 -7.65 54.54
CA ILE A 708 19.93 -8.88 54.04
C ILE A 708 19.14 -10.13 54.46
N ILE A 709 18.70 -10.19 55.72
CA ILE A 709 18.06 -11.38 56.28
C ILE A 709 16.52 -11.40 56.08
N GLY A 710 15.93 -10.31 55.59
CA GLY A 710 14.49 -10.20 55.31
C GLY A 710 13.61 -10.09 56.56
N ARG A 711 14.17 -9.67 57.71
CA ARG A 711 13.44 -9.42 58.96
C ARG A 711 14.20 -8.45 59.86
N THR A 712 13.54 -7.87 60.86
CA THR A 712 14.20 -7.10 61.92
C THR A 712 15.28 -7.95 62.62
N TRP A 713 16.51 -7.42 62.64
CA TRP A 713 17.62 -7.96 63.41
C TRP A 713 17.72 -7.29 64.77
N THR A 714 17.65 -8.10 65.83
CA THR A 714 17.54 -7.66 67.23
C THR A 714 18.72 -8.07 68.10
N SER A 715 19.44 -9.14 67.75
CA SER A 715 20.57 -9.68 68.51
C SER A 715 21.34 -10.69 67.64
N PRO A 716 22.68 -10.87 67.83
CA PRO A 716 23.44 -11.90 67.13
C PRO A 716 23.04 -13.34 67.52
N PHE A 717 22.38 -13.56 68.65
CA PHE A 717 22.23 -14.90 69.23
C PHE A 717 21.09 -15.77 68.66
N SER A 718 20.24 -15.25 67.77
CA SER A 718 19.18 -16.03 67.10
C SER A 718 19.20 -15.87 65.58
N ILE A 719 19.30 -17.00 64.88
CA ILE A 719 19.41 -17.06 63.41
C ILE A 719 18.65 -18.27 62.85
N THR A 720 18.33 -18.24 61.56
CA THR A 720 17.86 -19.41 60.80
C THR A 720 18.88 -19.80 59.73
N ALA A 721 18.80 -21.02 59.18
CA ALA A 721 19.79 -21.48 58.20
C ALA A 721 19.72 -20.68 56.88
N LYS A 722 18.53 -20.22 56.50
CA LYS A 722 18.34 -19.29 55.38
C LYS A 722 19.00 -17.94 55.66
N GLU A 723 18.83 -17.37 56.85
CA GLU A 723 19.40 -16.08 57.24
C GLU A 723 20.94 -16.11 57.26
N ASN A 724 21.53 -17.19 57.79
CA ASN A 724 22.98 -17.42 57.72
C ASN A 724 23.47 -17.54 56.26
N ALA A 725 22.74 -18.25 55.40
CA ALA A 725 23.09 -18.37 54.00
C ALA A 725 23.02 -17.02 53.26
N LEU A 726 22.05 -16.16 53.58
CA LEU A 726 21.92 -14.80 53.03
C LEU A 726 23.05 -13.89 53.51
N LEU A 727 23.41 -13.92 54.81
CA LEU A 727 24.56 -13.19 55.34
C LEU A 727 25.89 -13.62 54.68
N MET A 728 26.06 -14.92 54.47
CA MET A 728 27.27 -15.45 53.84
C MET A 728 27.32 -15.15 52.32
N ALA A 729 26.16 -15.10 51.64
CA ALA A 729 26.05 -14.62 50.27
C ALA A 729 26.34 -13.11 50.16
N ALA A 730 25.90 -12.30 51.14
CA ALA A 730 26.25 -10.89 51.21
C ALA A 730 27.76 -10.68 51.44
N ILE A 731 28.40 -11.50 52.28
CA ILE A 731 29.87 -11.53 52.45
C ILE A 731 30.58 -11.92 51.13
N TYR A 732 30.06 -12.88 50.37
CA TYR A 732 30.60 -13.23 49.05
C TYR A 732 30.53 -12.07 48.06
N GLN A 733 29.42 -11.32 48.05
CA GLN A 733 29.21 -10.17 47.16
C GLN A 733 30.03 -8.94 47.57
N GLU A 734 30.17 -8.69 48.88
CA GLU A 734 30.99 -7.61 49.45
C GLU A 734 32.49 -7.90 49.29
N GLY A 735 32.89 -9.18 49.30
CA GLY A 735 34.27 -9.60 49.06
C GLY A 735 35.23 -9.08 50.14
N GLY A 736 36.38 -8.57 49.72
CA GLY A 736 37.43 -8.08 50.62
C GLY A 736 38.11 -9.18 51.43
N GLN A 737 38.95 -8.75 52.37
CA GLN A 737 39.90 -9.62 53.08
C GLN A 737 39.22 -10.59 54.06
N VAL A 738 38.02 -10.27 54.55
CA VAL A 738 37.19 -11.16 55.38
C VAL A 738 36.96 -12.53 54.73
N VAL A 739 36.81 -12.57 53.40
CA VAL A 739 36.63 -13.83 52.65
C VAL A 739 37.91 -14.67 52.72
N GLY A 740 39.08 -14.03 52.62
CA GLY A 740 40.38 -14.68 52.81
C GLY A 740 40.56 -15.26 54.21
N TYR A 741 40.14 -14.54 55.26
CA TYR A 741 40.20 -15.03 56.64
C TYR A 741 39.23 -16.19 56.90
N LEU A 742 38.04 -16.15 56.30
CA LEU A 742 37.07 -17.26 56.34
C LEU A 742 37.52 -18.48 55.52
N GLN A 743 38.47 -18.33 54.59
CA GLN A 743 39.08 -19.43 53.81
C GLN A 743 40.28 -20.13 54.48
N ASN A 744 40.71 -19.68 55.66
CA ASN A 744 41.93 -20.15 56.31
C ASN A 744 41.73 -20.20 57.84
N THR A 745 40.74 -20.95 58.33
CA THR A 745 40.39 -20.97 59.76
C THR A 745 41.29 -21.93 60.56
N VAL A 746 41.02 -22.16 61.86
CA VAL A 746 41.58 -23.30 62.61
C VAL A 746 40.61 -24.49 62.69
N TYR A 747 39.63 -24.53 61.78
CA TYR A 747 38.54 -25.50 61.74
C TYR A 747 38.32 -26.07 60.32
N ASP A 748 39.27 -25.85 59.40
CA ASP A 748 39.18 -26.24 57.99
C ASP A 748 39.21 -27.79 57.80
N ASP A 749 39.62 -28.52 58.84
CA ASP A 749 39.71 -29.99 58.92
C ASP A 749 38.40 -30.68 59.36
N GLN A 750 37.34 -29.91 59.65
CA GLN A 750 36.09 -30.40 60.24
C GLN A 750 34.85 -29.69 59.69
N ARG A 751 33.65 -30.21 59.99
CA ARG A 751 32.36 -29.70 59.50
C ARG A 751 32.35 -29.56 57.96
N ILE A 752 31.91 -28.43 57.39
CA ILE A 752 31.69 -28.31 55.93
C ILE A 752 32.94 -28.57 55.07
N PRO A 753 34.12 -27.97 55.32
CA PRO A 753 35.28 -28.11 54.43
C PRO A 753 35.92 -29.51 54.37
N LYS A 754 35.91 -30.27 55.47
CA LYS A 754 36.70 -31.52 55.70
C LYS A 754 36.88 -32.47 54.50
N TYR A 755 35.86 -32.65 53.66
CA TYR A 755 35.85 -33.61 52.55
C TYR A 755 35.70 -32.97 51.15
N LEU A 756 35.78 -31.64 51.04
CA LEU A 756 35.58 -30.92 49.79
C LEU A 756 36.91 -30.65 49.07
N PRO A 757 37.10 -31.08 47.81
CA PRO A 757 38.34 -30.88 47.05
C PRO A 757 38.40 -29.49 46.39
N VAL A 758 37.90 -28.46 47.07
CA VAL A 758 37.81 -27.07 46.61
C VAL A 758 38.03 -26.12 47.77
N LYS A 759 38.36 -24.85 47.49
CA LYS A 759 38.36 -23.82 48.54
C LYS A 759 36.96 -23.66 49.13
N VAL A 760 36.91 -23.42 50.43
CA VAL A 760 35.70 -23.19 51.20
C VAL A 760 35.97 -22.00 52.11
N ALA A 761 35.09 -21.00 52.11
CA ALA A 761 35.12 -19.92 53.10
C ALA A 761 34.02 -20.21 54.13
N HIS A 762 34.31 -20.39 55.42
CA HIS A 762 33.29 -20.80 56.39
C HIS A 762 33.38 -20.15 57.77
N LYS A 763 32.29 -20.23 58.53
CA LYS A 763 32.22 -19.78 59.93
C LYS A 763 31.46 -20.80 60.79
N ILE A 764 32.20 -21.51 61.63
CA ILE A 764 31.60 -22.41 62.62
C ILE A 764 30.84 -21.65 63.72
N GLY A 765 29.93 -22.36 64.39
CA GLY A 765 29.37 -21.98 65.68
C GLY A 765 29.23 -23.18 66.61
N ASP A 766 29.53 -23.03 67.89
CA ASP A 766 29.33 -24.08 68.90
C ASP A 766 28.87 -23.44 70.22
N VAL A 767 27.84 -24.03 70.84
CA VAL A 767 27.40 -23.73 72.23
C VAL A 767 26.45 -24.83 72.73
N GLY A 768 26.76 -25.46 73.87
CA GLY A 768 25.92 -26.51 74.46
C GLY A 768 25.67 -27.68 73.50
N SER A 769 24.41 -27.91 73.12
CA SER A 769 24.03 -28.96 72.16
C SER A 769 24.00 -28.47 70.69
N TYR A 770 24.25 -27.19 70.43
CA TYR A 770 24.23 -26.56 69.12
C TYR A 770 25.60 -26.58 68.45
N ARG A 771 25.68 -27.15 67.26
CA ARG A 771 26.92 -27.30 66.47
C ARG A 771 26.62 -26.88 65.04
N HIS A 772 27.34 -25.89 64.53
CA HIS A 772 26.93 -25.13 63.35
C HIS A 772 28.10 -24.90 62.42
N ASP A 773 27.78 -24.78 61.13
CA ASP A 773 28.69 -24.26 60.12
C ASP A 773 27.92 -23.59 58.98
N VAL A 774 28.52 -22.58 58.36
CA VAL A 774 27.98 -21.94 57.16
C VAL A 774 29.13 -21.48 56.27
N ALA A 775 29.04 -21.81 54.98
CA ALA A 775 30.16 -21.70 54.07
C ALA A 775 29.79 -21.31 52.64
N ILE A 776 30.72 -20.65 51.94
CA ILE A 776 30.77 -20.52 50.48
C ILE A 776 31.66 -21.64 49.94
N VAL A 777 31.16 -22.43 48.99
CA VAL A 777 31.89 -23.54 48.37
C VAL A 777 32.26 -23.19 46.93
N TYR A 778 33.57 -23.12 46.65
CA TYR A 778 34.11 -22.59 45.39
C TYR A 778 34.32 -23.70 44.33
N ASN A 779 33.22 -24.25 43.82
CA ASN A 779 33.23 -25.13 42.65
C ASN A 779 32.97 -24.33 41.35
N LYS A 780 32.65 -25.01 40.22
CA LYS A 780 32.38 -24.36 38.92
C LYS A 780 31.13 -23.45 38.89
N GLN A 781 30.19 -23.64 39.80
CA GLN A 781 28.93 -22.89 39.95
C GLN A 781 28.70 -22.68 41.45
N PRO A 782 29.39 -21.69 42.06
CA PRO A 782 29.57 -21.63 43.51
C PRO A 782 28.24 -21.48 44.25
N TYR A 783 28.20 -22.03 45.46
CA TYR A 783 26.99 -22.05 46.27
C TYR A 783 27.32 -21.83 47.75
N VAL A 784 26.34 -21.32 48.49
CA VAL A 784 26.38 -21.25 49.95
C VAL A 784 25.68 -22.47 50.53
N LEU A 785 26.27 -23.06 51.58
CA LEU A 785 25.69 -24.11 52.41
C LEU A 785 25.69 -23.63 53.86
N SER A 786 24.50 -23.53 54.46
CA SER A 786 24.32 -23.32 55.90
C SER A 786 23.76 -24.59 56.54
N VAL A 787 24.41 -25.06 57.61
CA VAL A 787 23.99 -26.21 58.42
C VAL A 787 23.96 -25.80 59.90
N LEU A 788 22.76 -25.60 60.41
CA LEU A 788 22.48 -25.45 61.83
C LEU A 788 22.02 -26.80 62.38
N THR A 789 22.48 -27.15 63.57
CA THR A 789 22.08 -28.39 64.26
C THR A 789 21.90 -28.15 65.75
N GLN A 790 21.06 -28.96 66.38
CA GLN A 790 20.87 -29.04 67.83
C GLN A 790 21.01 -30.50 68.30
N ASN A 791 20.88 -30.75 69.60
CA ASN A 791 20.88 -32.11 70.18
C ASN A 791 22.15 -32.92 69.84
N TYR A 792 23.31 -32.28 69.96
CA TYR A 792 24.64 -32.93 69.95
C TYR A 792 25.02 -33.70 68.67
N VAL A 793 24.41 -33.39 67.53
CA VAL A 793 24.84 -33.88 66.20
C VAL A 793 26.36 -33.72 66.03
N SER A 794 27.06 -34.73 65.52
CA SER A 794 28.52 -34.68 65.38
C SER A 794 28.97 -33.78 64.22
N TYR A 795 30.17 -33.20 64.33
CA TYR A 795 30.79 -32.46 63.22
C TYR A 795 30.92 -33.33 61.96
N GLU A 796 31.17 -34.62 62.15
CA GLU A 796 31.30 -35.63 61.09
C GLU A 796 30.00 -35.84 60.30
N THR A 797 28.82 -35.70 60.93
CA THR A 797 27.53 -35.66 60.22
C THR A 797 27.44 -34.46 59.29
N ILE A 798 27.93 -33.29 59.73
CA ILE A 798 27.99 -32.07 58.89
C ILE A 798 28.97 -32.29 57.72
N SER A 799 30.14 -32.90 57.96
CA SER A 799 31.12 -33.25 56.91
C SER A 799 30.54 -34.16 55.83
N LYS A 800 29.85 -35.24 56.24
CA LYS A 800 29.22 -36.20 55.32
C LYS A 800 28.02 -35.62 54.57
N MET A 801 27.26 -34.72 55.21
CA MET A 801 26.18 -33.96 54.58
C MET A 801 26.74 -33.00 53.50
N SER A 802 27.75 -32.20 53.85
CA SER A 802 28.47 -31.29 52.96
C SER A 802 28.95 -32.01 51.68
N LYS A 803 29.68 -33.12 51.84
CA LYS A 803 30.18 -33.92 50.72
C LYS A 803 29.07 -34.44 49.80
N SER A 804 27.97 -34.93 50.40
CA SER A 804 26.82 -35.45 49.64
C SER A 804 26.12 -34.37 48.80
N ILE A 805 26.09 -33.12 49.29
CA ILE A 805 25.55 -31.97 48.54
C ILE A 805 26.54 -31.55 47.43
N TYR A 806 27.83 -31.47 47.74
CA TYR A 806 28.89 -31.14 46.77
C TYR A 806 28.91 -32.08 45.56
N ASP A 807 28.76 -33.39 45.78
CA ASP A 807 28.77 -34.38 44.69
C ASP A 807 27.59 -34.23 43.70
N ILE A 808 26.50 -33.55 44.11
CA ILE A 808 25.39 -33.16 43.23
C ILE A 808 25.65 -31.79 42.57
N MET A 809 26.33 -30.88 43.27
CA MET A 809 26.52 -29.48 42.85
C MET A 809 27.73 -29.22 41.94
N LYS A 810 28.67 -30.15 41.81
CA LYS A 810 29.90 -30.02 41.01
C LYS A 810 29.73 -29.93 39.48
#